data_AF-A0A3B5AM45-F1
#
_entry.id   AF-A0A3B5AM45-F1
#
_cell.length_a   1.000
_cell.length_b   1.000
_cell.length_c   1.000
_cell.angle_alpha   90.00
_cell.angle_beta   90.00
_cell.angle_gamma   90.00
#
_symmetry.space_group_name_H-M   'P 1'
#
loop_
_entity.id
_entity.type
_entity.pdbx_description
1 polymer ?
#
loop_
_entity_poly.entity_id
_entity_poly.type
_entity_poly.pdbx_seq_one_letter_code
_entity_poly.pdbx_strand_id
1 'polypeptide(L)'
;MEGGKPSLALVYQAVQALYHDPDPAGKERASVWLGELQRSMYAWEISDQLLQLKQDVESCYFAAQTMKMKIQTSFYELPPETHNALRDSLLTHIQNLKDLSPIIVTQLALAIADLALQMASWKGCVHTLIEKYNNDISSMPFLIEILTVLPEEVHSRSLRIGANRRTEIIEDLAFYSSTVVTLLTTCVEKTGNDEKMLIKVFRCLGSWFNLGVLDSNFMASNQLLMVLFQVLQRDETSTNLHEAASDCVCSALYAIENVDTNMALALQLFQGVLTLETAYHMAVAREDLDKVLNYCRIFTELCETFLETTVRTPGQGMGDLRTLELLLICAGHPQYEVVEISFNFWYRLGEHLYKINNAALHNIFRPYIQRLLHCLARHCQLDPDHEGIPEDTDDFGEFRMRVSDLVKDVIFLVGSMECFSQLYSTLKEGNPPWEVTEAVLFIMAAIAKSVDPENNPTLSEVLQQVVLLPETVHMAVRYTSIELVGEMSEVVDRNPRFLDPVLNYLMKGLREKPLASAAAKAIHNICSVCRDHMAQHFQGLLDIARSLDSFALSTEAAVGLLKGTALVLARLPLEKIAECLSDLCAVQVMALKKLLAEDSTNGKSADPTVWLDRLAVIFRHTNPIVENGQTHPCQKVIQEIWPVLSETLNTHQADNRIVERCCRCLRFAVRCVGKGSASLLQPLVTQMVSVYQVYPHSCFLYLGSILVDEYGMEEGCRQGLLDMLQVGTPVDQL
;
A
#
# COMPACT_ATOMS: atom_id res chain seq x y z
N MET A 1 -19.65 -41.40 -6.28
CA MET A 1 -19.08 -42.64 -5.72
C MET A 1 -19.95 -43.02 -4.54
N GLU A 2 -20.41 -44.27 -4.46
CA GLU A 2 -21.24 -44.75 -3.35
C GLU A 2 -20.54 -44.46 -2.02
N GLY A 3 -21.23 -43.71 -1.14
CA GLY A 3 -20.66 -42.99 0.00
C GLY A 3 -20.31 -43.88 1.20
N GLY A 4 -19.26 -44.69 1.06
CA GLY A 4 -18.63 -45.42 2.16
C GLY A 4 -17.62 -44.56 2.92
N LYS A 5 -17.48 -44.80 4.23
CA LYS A 5 -16.43 -44.20 5.06
C LYS A 5 -15.04 -44.56 4.47
N PRO A 6 -14.13 -43.59 4.29
CA PRO A 6 -12.79 -43.86 3.79
C PRO A 6 -11.98 -44.69 4.80
N SER A 7 -11.14 -45.61 4.30
CA SER A 7 -10.26 -46.42 5.14
C SER A 7 -9.03 -45.63 5.58
N LEU A 8 -8.49 -45.94 6.76
CA LEU A 8 -7.26 -45.30 7.25
C LEU A 8 -6.08 -45.49 6.27
N ALA A 9 -5.96 -46.67 5.66
CA ALA A 9 -4.90 -46.95 4.68
C ALA A 9 -4.97 -46.02 3.45
N LEU A 10 -6.17 -45.70 2.97
CA LEU A 10 -6.36 -44.77 1.86
C LEU A 10 -5.96 -43.35 2.26
N VAL A 11 -6.30 -42.94 3.49
CA VAL A 11 -5.91 -41.62 4.02
C VAL A 11 -4.39 -41.51 4.16
N TYR A 12 -3.72 -42.53 4.71
CA TYR A 12 -2.26 -42.56 4.79
C TYR A 12 -1.60 -42.47 3.42
N GLN A 13 -2.11 -43.22 2.43
CA GLN A 13 -1.59 -43.15 1.06
C GLN A 13 -1.75 -41.76 0.45
N ALA A 14 -2.90 -41.11 0.66
CA ALA A 14 -3.14 -39.76 0.18
C ALA A 14 -2.25 -38.73 0.89
N VAL A 15 -2.06 -38.83 2.21
CA VAL A 15 -1.12 -37.96 2.96
C VAL A 15 0.30 -38.16 2.46
N GLN A 16 0.75 -39.40 2.28
CA GLN A 16 2.07 -39.68 1.76
C GLN A 16 2.27 -39.12 0.34
N ALA A 17 1.26 -39.25 -0.53
CA ALA A 17 1.29 -38.67 -1.87
C ALA A 17 1.37 -37.13 -1.83
N LEU A 18 0.61 -36.48 -0.94
CA LEU A 18 0.63 -35.02 -0.78
C LEU A 18 2.04 -34.47 -0.52
N TYR A 19 2.82 -35.13 0.34
CA TYR A 19 4.16 -34.67 0.71
C TYR A 19 5.25 -35.19 -0.23
N HIS A 20 5.17 -36.45 -0.69
CA HIS A 20 6.29 -37.14 -1.31
C HIS A 20 6.10 -37.54 -2.77
N ASP A 21 4.93 -37.32 -3.38
CA ASP A 21 4.75 -37.62 -4.81
C ASP A 21 5.66 -36.70 -5.66
N PRO A 22 6.54 -37.26 -6.51
CA PRO A 22 7.37 -36.47 -7.40
C PRO A 22 6.57 -35.79 -8.52
N ASP A 23 5.38 -36.28 -8.85
CA ASP A 23 4.47 -35.66 -9.81
C ASP A 23 3.65 -34.54 -9.12
N PRO A 24 3.79 -33.27 -9.52
CA PRO A 24 2.97 -32.18 -9.00
C PRO A 24 1.46 -32.43 -9.19
N ALA A 25 1.05 -33.10 -10.27
CA ALA A 25 -0.35 -33.43 -10.48
C ALA A 25 -0.85 -34.52 -9.52
N GLY A 26 0.04 -35.40 -9.06
CA GLY A 26 -0.23 -36.39 -8.01
C GLY A 26 -0.48 -35.74 -6.65
N LYS A 27 0.37 -34.79 -6.26
CA LYS A 27 0.17 -33.96 -5.06
C LYS A 27 -1.14 -33.21 -5.09
N GLU A 28 -1.49 -32.61 -6.22
CA GLU A 28 -2.75 -31.87 -6.37
C GLU A 28 -3.97 -32.80 -6.24
N ARG A 29 -3.96 -33.98 -6.88
CA ARG A 29 -5.04 -34.97 -6.74
C ARG A 29 -5.22 -35.41 -5.28
N ALA A 30 -4.12 -35.66 -4.57
CA ALA A 30 -4.14 -36.02 -3.15
C ALA A 30 -4.68 -34.86 -2.29
N SER A 31 -4.25 -33.63 -2.57
CA SER A 31 -4.71 -32.41 -1.89
C SER A 31 -6.23 -32.22 -2.03
N VAL A 32 -6.76 -32.32 -3.25
CA VAL A 32 -8.20 -32.20 -3.53
C VAL A 32 -9.00 -33.25 -2.75
N TRP A 33 -8.57 -34.51 -2.79
CA TRP A 33 -9.25 -35.60 -2.09
C TRP A 33 -9.19 -35.44 -0.56
N LEU A 34 -8.04 -35.06 0.00
CA LEU A 34 -7.90 -34.77 1.42
C LEU A 34 -8.73 -33.55 1.83
N GLY A 35 -8.85 -32.53 0.97
CA GLY A 35 -9.72 -31.39 1.18
C GLY A 35 -11.21 -31.76 1.19
N GLU A 36 -11.64 -32.69 0.33
CA GLU A 36 -12.99 -33.26 0.39
C GLU A 36 -13.22 -34.05 1.69
N LEU A 37 -12.22 -34.84 2.11
CA LEU A 37 -12.26 -35.55 3.39
C LEU A 37 -12.44 -34.57 4.56
N GLN A 38 -11.65 -33.49 4.60
CA GLN A 38 -11.70 -32.46 5.65
C GLN A 38 -13.07 -31.77 5.75
N ARG A 39 -13.83 -31.67 4.66
CA ARG A 39 -15.19 -31.09 4.66
C ARG A 39 -16.27 -32.13 5.03
N SER A 40 -15.94 -33.41 5.03
CA SER A 40 -16.90 -34.49 5.29
C SER A 40 -17.16 -34.71 6.79
N MET A 41 -18.22 -35.46 7.10
CA MET A 41 -18.53 -35.95 8.46
C MET A 41 -17.49 -36.98 8.97
N TYR A 42 -16.80 -37.68 8.06
CA TYR A 42 -15.82 -38.71 8.42
C TYR A 42 -14.53 -38.13 9.00
N ALA A 43 -14.26 -36.84 8.76
CA ALA A 43 -13.07 -36.14 9.24
C ALA A 43 -12.89 -36.26 10.76
N TRP A 44 -13.97 -36.15 11.54
CA TRP A 44 -13.91 -36.24 13.00
C TRP A 44 -13.29 -37.53 13.49
N GLU A 45 -13.81 -38.67 13.01
CA GLU A 45 -13.37 -39.99 13.46
C GLU A 45 -11.99 -40.35 12.89
N ILE A 46 -11.74 -40.02 11.61
CA ILE A 46 -10.47 -40.30 10.95
C ILE A 46 -9.34 -39.51 11.62
N SER A 47 -9.53 -38.22 11.88
CA SER A 47 -8.52 -37.42 12.54
C SER A 47 -8.24 -37.88 13.98
N ASP A 48 -9.26 -38.29 14.73
CA ASP A 48 -9.08 -38.86 16.06
C ASP A 48 -8.24 -40.14 16.00
N GLN A 49 -8.55 -41.06 15.07
CA GLN A 49 -7.81 -42.30 14.87
C GLN A 49 -6.35 -42.07 14.47
N LEU A 50 -6.08 -41.12 13.55
CA LEU A 50 -4.72 -40.78 13.14
C LEU A 50 -3.88 -40.26 14.33
N LEU A 51 -4.47 -39.39 15.16
CA LEU A 51 -3.82 -38.85 16.37
C LEU A 51 -3.61 -39.91 17.46
N GLN A 52 -4.47 -40.93 17.55
CA GLN A 52 -4.27 -42.07 18.45
C GLN A 52 -3.14 -43.00 17.97
N LEU A 53 -3.06 -43.26 16.66
CA LEU A 53 -2.07 -44.16 16.06
C LEU A 53 -0.66 -43.57 16.04
N LYS A 54 -0.54 -42.24 15.89
CA LYS A 54 0.74 -41.50 15.95
C LYS A 54 1.84 -42.04 15.03
N GLN A 55 1.46 -42.42 13.81
CA GLN A 55 2.35 -43.14 12.91
C GLN A 55 3.58 -42.30 12.49
N ASP A 56 3.34 -41.06 12.06
CA ASP A 56 4.35 -40.15 11.54
C ASP A 56 3.91 -38.69 11.71
N VAL A 57 4.83 -37.74 11.44
CA VAL A 57 4.59 -36.30 11.65
C VAL A 57 3.55 -35.78 10.67
N GLU A 58 3.59 -36.22 9.42
CA GLU A 58 2.72 -35.78 8.33
C GLU A 58 1.25 -36.14 8.60
N SER A 59 0.98 -37.38 8.98
CA SER A 59 -0.38 -37.84 9.30
C SER A 59 -0.93 -37.17 10.56
N CYS A 60 -0.11 -37.02 11.60
CA CYS A 60 -0.52 -36.34 12.83
C CYS A 60 -0.78 -34.85 12.59
N TYR A 61 0.04 -34.19 11.77
CA TYR A 61 -0.17 -32.80 11.38
C TYR A 61 -1.46 -32.62 10.58
N PHE A 62 -1.68 -33.45 9.55
CA PHE A 62 -2.92 -33.42 8.78
C PHE A 62 -4.14 -33.61 9.69
N ALA A 63 -4.07 -34.57 10.62
CA ALA A 63 -5.17 -34.84 11.54
C ALA A 63 -5.41 -33.71 12.55
N ALA A 64 -4.36 -33.13 13.13
CA ALA A 64 -4.47 -31.99 14.04
C ALA A 64 -5.04 -30.74 13.34
N GLN A 65 -4.54 -30.43 12.13
CA GLN A 65 -5.07 -29.34 11.30
C GLN A 65 -6.54 -29.57 10.93
N THR A 66 -6.89 -30.81 10.59
CA THR A 66 -8.28 -31.18 10.26
C THR A 66 -9.18 -31.03 11.48
N MET A 67 -8.74 -31.45 12.67
CA MET A 67 -9.49 -31.23 13.92
C MET A 67 -9.73 -29.75 14.19
N LYS A 68 -8.69 -28.90 14.11
CA LYS A 68 -8.85 -27.44 14.20
C LYS A 68 -9.90 -26.95 13.21
N MET A 69 -9.76 -27.33 11.93
CA MET A 69 -10.66 -26.89 10.87
C MET A 69 -12.11 -27.29 11.08
N LYS A 70 -12.36 -28.52 11.52
CA LYS A 70 -13.70 -29.03 11.81
C LYS A 70 -14.31 -28.30 13.00
N ILE A 71 -13.53 -28.01 14.05
CA ILE A 71 -14.01 -27.25 15.21
C ILE A 71 -14.33 -25.81 14.82
N GLN A 72 -13.47 -25.10 14.09
CA GLN A 72 -13.76 -23.69 13.74
C GLN A 72 -14.90 -23.53 12.72
N THR A 73 -15.08 -24.47 11.78
CA THR A 73 -16.04 -24.30 10.66
C THR A 73 -17.32 -25.11 10.78
N SER A 74 -17.26 -26.24 11.49
CA SER A 74 -18.27 -27.31 11.42
C SER A 74 -18.68 -27.81 12.81
N PHE A 75 -18.49 -26.98 13.86
CA PHE A 75 -18.84 -27.35 15.24
C PHE A 75 -20.31 -27.74 15.41
N TYR A 76 -21.19 -27.16 14.61
CA TYR A 76 -22.63 -27.44 14.61
C TYR A 76 -22.97 -28.90 14.25
N GLU A 77 -22.03 -29.65 13.65
CA GLU A 77 -22.21 -31.08 13.37
C GLU A 77 -22.15 -31.95 14.63
N LEU A 78 -21.54 -31.43 15.71
CA LEU A 78 -21.33 -32.19 16.95
C LEU A 78 -22.48 -31.95 17.93
N PRO A 79 -23.14 -33.03 18.40
CA PRO A 79 -24.19 -32.90 19.39
C PRO A 79 -23.59 -32.50 20.76
N PRO A 80 -24.27 -31.66 21.57
CA PRO A 80 -23.74 -31.11 22.82
C PRO A 80 -23.21 -32.13 23.82
N GLU A 81 -23.76 -33.34 23.83
CA GLU A 81 -23.35 -34.43 24.71
C GLU A 81 -21.93 -34.92 24.43
N THR A 82 -21.42 -34.72 23.20
CA THR A 82 -20.08 -35.16 22.78
C THR A 82 -18.99 -34.13 23.04
N HIS A 83 -19.34 -32.88 23.38
CA HIS A 83 -18.38 -31.78 23.53
C HIS A 83 -17.32 -32.06 24.60
N ASN A 84 -17.73 -32.61 25.75
CA ASN A 84 -16.80 -33.00 26.82
C ASN A 84 -15.84 -34.12 26.38
N ALA A 85 -16.35 -35.12 25.64
CA ALA A 85 -15.53 -36.22 25.15
C ALA A 85 -14.50 -35.75 24.11
N LEU A 86 -14.89 -34.84 23.22
CA LEU A 86 -13.97 -34.22 22.27
C LEU A 86 -12.88 -33.42 22.98
N ARG A 87 -13.24 -32.58 23.96
CA ARG A 87 -12.28 -31.85 24.80
C ARG A 87 -11.25 -32.81 25.41
N ASP A 88 -11.72 -33.85 26.08
CA ASP A 88 -10.86 -34.79 26.79
C ASP A 88 -9.95 -35.57 25.82
N SER A 89 -10.44 -35.86 24.60
CA SER A 89 -9.66 -36.48 23.53
C SER A 89 -8.56 -35.54 23.02
N LEU A 90 -8.85 -34.27 22.74
CA LEU A 90 -7.86 -33.28 22.31
C LEU A 90 -6.77 -33.05 23.37
N LEU A 91 -7.18 -32.95 24.64
CA LEU A 91 -6.26 -32.84 25.77
C LEU A 91 -5.37 -34.08 25.91
N THR A 92 -5.92 -35.26 25.65
CA THR A 92 -5.15 -36.51 25.62
C THR A 92 -4.16 -36.48 24.45
N HIS A 93 -4.59 -36.08 23.25
CA HIS A 93 -3.75 -36.01 22.04
C HIS A 93 -2.57 -35.06 22.22
N ILE A 94 -2.79 -33.85 22.74
CA ILE A 94 -1.70 -32.89 22.91
C ILE A 94 -0.66 -33.35 23.94
N GLN A 95 -1.08 -33.98 25.05
CA GLN A 95 -0.17 -34.59 26.02
C GLN A 95 0.68 -35.69 25.39
N ASN A 96 0.06 -36.45 24.50
CA ASN A 96 0.59 -37.63 23.86
C ASN A 96 1.53 -37.34 22.68
N LEU A 97 1.43 -36.13 22.11
CA LEU A 97 2.13 -35.69 20.90
C LEU A 97 3.04 -34.49 21.16
N LYS A 98 3.14 -34.02 22.41
CA LYS A 98 3.91 -32.83 22.82
C LYS A 98 5.37 -32.82 22.35
N ASP A 99 5.99 -33.99 22.28
CA ASP A 99 7.40 -34.15 21.91
C ASP A 99 7.59 -34.53 20.43
N LEU A 100 6.52 -34.76 19.67
CA LEU A 100 6.60 -35.22 18.27
C LEU A 100 7.01 -34.10 17.33
N SER A 101 6.29 -32.98 17.35
CA SER A 101 6.62 -31.79 16.54
C SER A 101 5.87 -30.56 17.05
N PRO A 102 6.53 -29.39 17.19
CA PRO A 102 5.89 -28.17 17.69
C PRO A 102 4.72 -27.72 16.80
N ILE A 103 4.80 -27.94 15.48
CA ILE A 103 3.73 -27.53 14.56
C ILE A 103 2.43 -28.30 14.81
N ILE A 104 2.51 -29.58 15.22
CA ILE A 104 1.35 -30.39 15.60
C ILE A 104 0.76 -29.86 16.91
N VAL A 105 1.62 -29.52 17.88
CA VAL A 105 1.20 -28.96 19.17
C VAL A 105 0.43 -27.65 18.98
N THR A 106 0.92 -26.75 18.12
CA THR A 106 0.20 -25.50 17.80
C THR A 106 -1.17 -25.78 17.17
N GLN A 107 -1.30 -26.72 16.22
CA GLN A 107 -2.61 -27.06 15.64
C GLN A 107 -3.58 -27.64 16.69
N LEU A 108 -3.10 -28.50 17.60
CA LEU A 108 -3.92 -29.02 18.69
C LEU A 108 -4.27 -27.94 19.72
N ALA A 109 -3.36 -27.03 20.03
CA ALA A 109 -3.60 -25.90 20.91
C ALA A 109 -4.70 -24.98 20.35
N LEU A 110 -4.64 -24.68 19.06
CA LEU A 110 -5.68 -23.93 18.33
C LEU A 110 -7.02 -24.67 18.35
N ALA A 111 -7.03 -25.98 18.08
CA ALA A 111 -8.24 -26.79 18.17
C ALA A 111 -8.88 -26.77 19.58
N ILE A 112 -8.06 -26.79 20.63
CA ILE A 112 -8.51 -26.68 22.02
C ILE A 112 -9.05 -25.28 22.32
N ALA A 113 -8.37 -24.22 21.85
CA ALA A 113 -8.82 -22.85 22.01
C ALA A 113 -10.16 -22.60 21.30
N ASP A 114 -10.27 -22.96 20.02
CA ASP A 114 -11.49 -22.83 19.21
C ASP A 114 -12.68 -23.58 19.85
N LEU A 115 -12.41 -24.75 20.44
CA LEU A 115 -13.40 -25.52 21.18
C LEU A 115 -13.83 -24.78 22.45
N ALA A 116 -12.89 -24.29 23.26
CA ALA A 116 -13.17 -23.58 24.50
C ALA A 116 -14.00 -22.31 24.27
N LEU A 117 -13.70 -21.56 23.21
CA LEU A 117 -14.42 -20.34 22.84
C LEU A 117 -15.89 -20.63 22.46
N GLN A 118 -16.14 -21.72 21.74
CA GLN A 118 -17.48 -22.13 21.31
C GLN A 118 -18.26 -22.89 22.39
N MET A 119 -17.59 -23.58 23.31
CA MET A 119 -18.18 -24.41 24.35
C MET A 119 -18.50 -23.58 25.61
N ALA A 120 -19.64 -22.87 25.60
CA ALA A 120 -20.07 -22.01 26.71
C ALA A 120 -20.24 -22.74 28.07
N SER A 121 -20.35 -24.08 28.06
CA SER A 121 -20.38 -24.91 29.26
C SER A 121 -19.01 -25.04 29.95
N TRP A 122 -17.90 -24.79 29.25
CA TRP A 122 -16.54 -24.86 29.80
C TRP A 122 -16.09 -23.52 30.40
N LYS A 123 -16.78 -23.09 31.46
CA LYS A 123 -16.41 -21.87 32.19
C LYS A 123 -15.05 -22.03 32.89
N GLY A 124 -14.25 -20.97 32.92
CA GLY A 124 -12.94 -20.99 33.57
C GLY A 124 -11.96 -22.00 32.97
N CYS A 125 -12.01 -22.19 31.65
CA CYS A 125 -11.15 -23.15 30.95
C CYS A 125 -9.66 -22.94 31.28
N VAL A 126 -9.21 -21.68 31.34
CA VAL A 126 -7.85 -21.28 31.75
C VAL A 126 -7.48 -21.87 33.10
N HIS A 127 -8.31 -21.67 34.13
CA HIS A 127 -8.07 -22.24 35.47
C HIS A 127 -7.97 -23.77 35.42
N THR A 128 -8.90 -24.43 34.76
CA THR A 128 -8.91 -25.90 34.68
C THR A 128 -7.69 -26.48 33.97
N LEU A 129 -7.18 -25.79 32.94
CA LEU A 129 -5.97 -26.19 32.22
C LEU A 129 -4.72 -26.00 33.09
N ILE A 130 -4.60 -24.84 33.75
CA ILE A 130 -3.45 -24.56 34.62
C ILE A 130 -3.41 -25.53 35.80
N GLU A 131 -4.53 -25.74 36.51
CA GLU A 131 -4.59 -26.65 37.65
C GLU A 131 -4.18 -28.08 37.25
N LYS A 132 -4.60 -28.55 36.07
CA LYS A 132 -4.30 -29.89 35.57
C LYS A 132 -2.82 -30.07 35.19
N TYR A 133 -2.20 -29.06 34.58
CA TYR A 133 -0.89 -29.21 33.93
C TYR A 133 0.28 -28.53 34.66
N ASN A 134 0.05 -27.56 35.55
CA ASN A 134 1.10 -26.76 36.22
C ASN A 134 2.15 -27.59 36.98
N ASN A 135 1.77 -28.75 37.51
CA ASN A 135 2.69 -29.59 38.30
C ASN A 135 3.69 -30.39 37.45
N ASP A 136 3.44 -30.56 36.15
CA ASP A 136 4.32 -31.30 35.24
C ASP A 136 5.12 -30.33 34.35
N ILE A 137 6.43 -30.24 34.61
CA ILE A 137 7.36 -29.39 33.83
C ILE A 137 7.31 -29.74 32.34
N SER A 138 7.16 -31.03 32.01
CA SER A 138 7.10 -31.47 30.62
C SER A 138 5.80 -31.10 29.91
N SER A 139 4.77 -30.65 30.65
CA SER A 139 3.51 -30.15 30.10
C SER A 139 3.51 -28.65 29.87
N MET A 140 4.49 -27.91 30.41
CA MET A 140 4.55 -26.46 30.31
C MET A 140 4.59 -25.93 28.88
N PRO A 141 5.39 -26.50 27.94
CA PRO A 141 5.49 -25.96 26.59
C PRO A 141 4.17 -25.92 25.83
N PHE A 142 3.33 -26.96 25.95
CA PHE A 142 2.02 -26.98 25.27
C PHE A 142 0.94 -26.26 26.07
N LEU A 143 1.03 -26.21 27.40
CA LEU A 143 0.12 -25.42 28.22
C LEU A 143 0.23 -23.93 27.86
N ILE A 144 1.47 -23.42 27.78
CA ILE A 144 1.71 -22.03 27.37
C ILE A 144 1.26 -21.81 25.93
N GLU A 145 1.46 -22.79 25.03
CA GLU A 145 0.96 -22.69 23.65
C GLU A 145 -0.57 -22.49 23.62
N ILE A 146 -1.34 -23.30 24.36
CA ILE A 146 -2.80 -23.13 24.48
C ILE A 146 -3.15 -21.75 25.01
N LEU A 147 -2.45 -21.30 26.07
CA LEU A 147 -2.69 -19.98 26.66
C LEU A 147 -2.25 -18.82 25.76
N THR A 148 -1.36 -19.05 24.78
CA THR A 148 -0.92 -18.05 23.82
C THR A 148 -1.94 -17.88 22.69
N VAL A 149 -2.41 -18.98 22.11
CA VAL A 149 -3.34 -18.92 20.96
C VAL A 149 -4.79 -18.66 21.37
N LEU A 150 -5.15 -18.91 22.64
CA LEU A 150 -6.51 -18.70 23.13
C LEU A 150 -6.97 -17.23 23.04
N PRO A 151 -6.21 -16.22 23.53
CA PRO A 151 -6.53 -14.81 23.30
C PRO A 151 -6.56 -14.43 21.82
N GLU A 152 -5.64 -14.96 21.00
CA GLU A 152 -5.55 -14.68 19.56
C GLU A 152 -6.83 -15.09 18.81
N GLU A 153 -7.39 -16.26 19.16
CA GLU A 153 -8.60 -16.77 18.51
C GLU A 153 -9.90 -16.06 18.95
N VAL A 154 -9.90 -15.24 20.03
CA VAL A 154 -11.06 -14.42 20.43
C VAL A 154 -11.47 -13.43 19.33
N HIS A 155 -10.49 -12.90 18.60
CA HIS A 155 -10.69 -11.97 17.50
C HIS A 155 -10.59 -12.62 16.12
N SER A 156 -10.54 -13.96 16.07
CA SER A 156 -10.44 -14.71 14.83
C SER A 156 -11.65 -14.50 13.92
N ARG A 157 -11.36 -14.14 12.67
CA ARG A 157 -12.39 -13.95 11.63
C ARG A 157 -12.97 -15.28 11.13
N SER A 158 -12.27 -16.41 11.33
CA SER A 158 -12.75 -17.73 10.93
C SER A 158 -13.77 -18.30 11.91
N LEU A 159 -13.60 -18.07 13.22
CA LEU A 159 -14.47 -18.60 14.26
C LEU A 159 -15.84 -17.91 14.34
N ARG A 160 -15.93 -16.64 13.93
CA ARG A 160 -17.18 -15.86 13.81
C ARG A 160 -18.08 -15.88 15.06
N ILE A 161 -17.48 -15.83 16.25
CA ILE A 161 -18.25 -15.71 17.50
C ILE A 161 -19.05 -14.39 17.54
N GLY A 162 -20.27 -14.45 18.09
CA GLY A 162 -21.13 -13.29 18.25
C GLY A 162 -20.52 -12.27 19.23
N ALA A 163 -20.83 -10.97 19.05
CA ALA A 163 -20.26 -9.90 19.87
C ALA A 163 -20.51 -10.09 21.38
N ASN A 164 -21.73 -10.45 21.79
CA ASN A 164 -22.06 -10.70 23.19
C ASN A 164 -21.21 -11.82 23.78
N ARG A 165 -21.08 -12.94 23.06
CA ARG A 165 -20.25 -14.08 23.48
C ARG A 165 -18.78 -13.69 23.56
N ARG A 166 -18.29 -12.86 22.65
CA ARG A 166 -16.92 -12.34 22.68
C ARG A 166 -16.66 -11.52 23.94
N THR A 167 -17.57 -10.62 24.30
CA THR A 167 -17.47 -9.82 25.53
C THR A 167 -17.44 -10.71 26.77
N GLU A 168 -18.32 -11.70 26.87
CA GLU A 168 -18.32 -12.68 27.97
C GLU A 168 -16.97 -13.42 28.09
N ILE A 169 -16.38 -13.80 26.95
CA ILE A 169 -15.08 -14.49 26.93
C ILE A 169 -13.97 -13.54 27.40
N ILE A 170 -13.94 -12.30 26.92
CA ILE A 170 -12.92 -11.31 27.32
C ILE A 170 -12.99 -11.06 28.83
N GLU A 171 -14.18 -10.93 29.39
CA GLU A 171 -14.39 -10.77 30.84
C GLU A 171 -13.95 -12.01 31.63
N ASP A 172 -14.26 -13.23 31.16
CA ASP A 172 -13.83 -14.48 31.80
C ASP A 172 -12.30 -14.63 31.75
N LEU A 173 -11.66 -14.31 30.60
CA LEU A 173 -10.21 -14.32 30.47
C LEU A 173 -9.55 -13.26 31.36
N ALA A 174 -10.11 -12.05 31.43
CA ALA A 174 -9.64 -11.00 32.34
C ALA A 174 -9.69 -11.43 33.81
N PHE A 175 -10.73 -12.17 34.20
CA PHE A 175 -10.83 -12.71 35.56
C PHE A 175 -9.68 -13.67 35.91
N TYR A 176 -9.22 -14.47 34.96
CA TYR A 176 -8.14 -15.46 35.17
C TYR A 176 -6.74 -14.97 34.76
N SER A 177 -6.60 -13.73 34.28
CA SER A 177 -5.32 -13.18 33.78
C SER A 177 -4.21 -13.21 34.83
N SER A 178 -4.54 -12.90 36.09
CA SER A 178 -3.60 -12.97 37.22
C SER A 178 -3.00 -14.36 37.43
N THR A 179 -3.78 -15.42 37.18
CA THR A 179 -3.33 -16.81 37.31
C THR A 179 -2.34 -17.17 36.20
N VAL A 180 -2.59 -16.69 34.99
CA VAL A 180 -1.69 -16.87 33.84
C VAL A 180 -0.38 -16.15 34.09
N VAL A 181 -0.42 -14.87 34.50
CA VAL A 181 0.81 -14.12 34.81
C VAL A 181 1.63 -14.80 35.90
N THR A 182 0.98 -15.31 36.96
CA THR A 182 1.66 -16.06 38.03
C THR A 182 2.36 -17.33 37.51
N LEU A 183 1.70 -18.08 36.61
CA LEU A 183 2.29 -19.23 35.94
C LEU A 183 3.52 -18.82 35.12
N LEU A 184 3.42 -17.73 34.34
CA LEU A 184 4.53 -17.23 33.52
C LEU A 184 5.71 -16.80 34.38
N THR A 185 5.49 -16.11 35.50
CA THR A 185 6.56 -15.76 36.46
C THR A 185 7.23 -17.01 37.02
N THR A 186 6.43 -18.00 37.44
CA THR A 186 6.96 -19.29 37.95
C THR A 186 7.76 -20.05 36.89
N CYS A 187 7.35 -19.95 35.62
CA CYS A 187 8.09 -20.57 34.52
C CYS A 187 9.50 -19.97 34.40
N VAL A 188 9.60 -18.64 34.37
CA VAL A 188 10.90 -17.94 34.30
C VAL A 188 11.80 -18.30 35.49
N GLU A 189 11.24 -18.38 36.70
CA GLU A 189 11.98 -18.78 37.90
C GLU A 189 12.51 -20.21 37.85
N LYS A 190 11.70 -21.16 37.34
CA LYS A 190 12.05 -22.59 37.31
C LYS A 190 13.01 -22.95 36.17
N THR A 191 12.86 -22.34 35.00
CA THR A 191 13.64 -22.71 33.80
C THR A 191 14.91 -21.89 33.63
N GLY A 192 15.11 -20.84 34.44
CA GLY A 192 16.33 -20.04 34.41
C GLY A 192 16.57 -19.40 33.03
N ASN A 193 17.69 -19.75 32.39
CA ASN A 193 18.12 -19.19 31.11
C ASN A 193 17.72 -20.03 29.88
N ASP A 194 16.73 -20.92 29.97
CA ASP A 194 16.24 -21.64 28.77
C ASP A 194 15.55 -20.67 27.79
N GLU A 195 16.26 -20.29 26.72
CA GLU A 195 15.77 -19.36 25.71
C GLU A 195 14.44 -19.81 25.07
N LYS A 196 14.26 -21.11 24.83
CA LYS A 196 13.03 -21.63 24.19
C LYS A 196 11.82 -21.42 25.08
N MET A 197 12.01 -21.58 26.39
CA MET A 197 10.96 -21.33 27.36
C MET A 197 10.66 -19.84 27.48
N LEU A 198 11.69 -18.98 27.53
CA LEU A 198 11.52 -17.52 27.56
C LEU A 198 10.75 -17.01 26.34
N ILE A 199 11.05 -17.51 25.13
CA ILE A 199 10.30 -17.18 23.92
C ILE A 199 8.81 -17.49 24.08
N LYS A 200 8.47 -18.67 24.60
CA LYS A 200 7.06 -19.06 24.86
C LYS A 200 6.41 -18.16 25.90
N VAL A 201 7.12 -17.83 26.97
CA VAL A 201 6.63 -16.93 28.02
C VAL A 201 6.33 -15.54 27.45
N PHE A 202 7.23 -14.97 26.67
CA PHE A 202 7.06 -13.62 26.12
C PHE A 202 5.97 -13.56 25.06
N ARG A 203 5.85 -14.58 24.18
CA ARG A 203 4.74 -14.67 23.22
C ARG A 203 3.39 -14.77 23.91
N CYS A 204 3.29 -15.62 24.94
CA CYS A 204 2.08 -15.72 25.75
C CYS A 204 1.76 -14.37 26.40
N LEU A 205 2.74 -13.73 27.06
CA LEU A 205 2.53 -12.44 27.70
C LEU A 205 2.05 -11.36 26.69
N GLY A 206 2.69 -11.27 25.52
CA GLY A 206 2.30 -10.35 24.45
C GLY A 206 0.89 -10.60 23.92
N SER A 207 0.51 -11.86 23.71
CA SER A 207 -0.86 -12.24 23.32
C SER A 207 -1.91 -11.76 24.32
N TRP A 208 -1.63 -11.87 25.62
CA TRP A 208 -2.53 -11.38 26.67
C TRP A 208 -2.57 -9.86 26.79
N PHE A 209 -1.45 -9.17 26.51
CA PHE A 209 -1.46 -7.71 26.35
C PHE A 209 -2.35 -7.26 25.18
N ASN A 210 -2.24 -7.92 24.03
CA ASN A 210 -3.03 -7.59 22.83
C ASN A 210 -4.54 -7.79 23.02
N LEU A 211 -4.95 -8.70 23.92
CA LEU A 211 -6.36 -8.86 24.30
C LEU A 211 -6.86 -7.73 25.22
N GLY A 212 -5.96 -6.95 25.84
CA GLY A 212 -6.32 -5.82 26.70
C GLY A 212 -6.86 -6.22 28.08
N VAL A 213 -6.48 -7.40 28.59
CA VAL A 213 -7.06 -7.98 29.83
C VAL A 213 -6.10 -8.03 31.03
N LEU A 214 -4.84 -7.61 30.86
CA LEU A 214 -3.86 -7.58 31.94
C LEU A 214 -4.02 -6.33 32.79
N ASP A 215 -3.94 -6.48 34.12
CA ASP A 215 -3.97 -5.34 35.04
C ASP A 215 -2.67 -4.54 34.96
N SER A 216 -2.77 -3.28 34.53
CA SER A 216 -1.61 -2.41 34.29
C SER A 216 -0.78 -2.15 35.54
N ASN A 217 -1.41 -1.96 36.70
CA ASN A 217 -0.68 -1.67 37.95
C ASN A 217 0.09 -2.91 38.45
N PHE A 218 -0.53 -4.08 38.37
CA PHE A 218 0.10 -5.34 38.69
C PHE A 218 1.28 -5.60 37.77
N MET A 219 1.10 -5.44 36.45
CA MET A 219 2.16 -5.63 35.47
C MET A 219 3.32 -4.65 35.66
N ALA A 220 3.05 -3.38 36.00
CA ALA A 220 4.10 -2.39 36.26
C ALA A 220 5.09 -2.81 37.36
N SER A 221 4.62 -3.57 38.35
CA SER A 221 5.45 -4.08 39.45
C SER A 221 5.98 -5.50 39.24
N ASN A 222 5.66 -6.12 38.10
CA ASN A 222 5.93 -7.53 37.85
C ASN A 222 7.36 -7.76 37.32
N GLN A 223 8.02 -8.81 37.81
CA GLN A 223 9.37 -9.20 37.41
C GLN A 223 9.49 -9.54 35.90
N LEU A 224 8.41 -9.97 35.25
CA LEU A 224 8.43 -10.28 33.81
C LEU A 224 8.84 -9.07 32.96
N LEU A 225 8.38 -7.85 33.30
CA LEU A 225 8.82 -6.63 32.61
C LEU A 225 10.33 -6.37 32.80
N MET A 226 10.84 -6.60 34.01
CA MET A 226 12.28 -6.45 34.27
C MET A 226 13.10 -7.45 33.45
N VAL A 227 12.66 -8.70 33.36
CA VAL A 227 13.35 -9.74 32.57
C VAL A 227 13.31 -9.42 31.08
N LEU A 228 12.19 -8.90 30.55
CA LEU A 228 12.09 -8.45 29.16
C LEU A 228 13.19 -7.44 28.79
N PHE A 229 13.33 -6.37 29.58
CA PHE A 229 14.36 -5.36 29.30
C PHE A 229 15.77 -5.87 29.56
N GLN A 230 15.99 -6.75 30.54
CA GLN A 230 17.30 -7.37 30.77
C GLN A 230 17.73 -8.25 29.59
N VAL A 231 16.80 -8.98 28.97
CA VAL A 231 17.07 -9.79 27.77
C VAL A 231 17.40 -8.88 26.60
N LEU A 232 16.64 -7.80 26.38
CA LEU A 232 16.94 -6.85 25.30
C LEU A 232 18.30 -6.17 25.50
N GLN A 233 18.69 -5.82 26.73
CA GLN A 233 20.01 -5.21 26.99
C GLN A 233 21.20 -6.15 26.77
N ARG A 234 20.98 -7.48 26.79
CA ARG A 234 22.07 -8.46 26.67
C ARG A 234 22.40 -8.72 25.21
N ASP A 235 23.62 -8.35 24.87
CA ASP A 235 24.19 -8.55 23.54
C ASP A 235 24.30 -10.04 23.12
N GLU A 236 24.46 -10.95 24.08
CA GLU A 236 24.53 -12.40 23.88
C GLU A 236 23.18 -13.05 23.49
N THR A 237 22.07 -12.33 23.66
CA THR A 237 20.73 -12.85 23.38
C THR A 237 20.56 -13.18 21.89
N SER A 238 20.03 -14.37 21.59
CA SER A 238 19.77 -14.82 20.23
C SER A 238 18.67 -14.00 19.53
N THR A 239 18.70 -13.96 18.20
CA THR A 239 17.72 -13.22 17.38
C THR A 239 16.27 -13.59 17.72
N ASN A 240 15.97 -14.90 17.84
CA ASN A 240 14.61 -15.37 18.13
C ASN A 240 14.10 -14.92 19.50
N LEU A 241 14.97 -14.91 20.52
CA LEU A 241 14.60 -14.46 21.86
C LEU A 241 14.48 -12.94 21.90
N HIS A 242 15.35 -12.22 21.20
CA HIS A 242 15.27 -10.77 21.07
C HIS A 242 13.97 -10.35 20.39
N GLU A 243 13.60 -10.96 19.26
CA GLU A 243 12.34 -10.70 18.56
C GLU A 243 11.12 -10.95 19.46
N ALA A 244 11.06 -12.11 20.13
CA ALA A 244 9.95 -12.42 21.05
C ALA A 244 9.83 -11.42 22.22
N ALA A 245 10.97 -10.92 22.74
CA ALA A 245 10.98 -9.88 23.77
C ALA A 245 10.54 -8.52 23.20
N SER A 246 11.01 -8.16 22.00
CA SER A 246 10.63 -6.92 21.31
C SER A 246 9.14 -6.86 21.01
N ASP A 247 8.57 -7.93 20.44
CA ASP A 247 7.15 -8.04 20.14
C ASP A 247 6.28 -7.91 21.40
N CYS A 248 6.73 -8.48 22.51
CA CYS A 248 6.05 -8.38 23.79
C CYS A 248 6.09 -6.94 24.36
N VAL A 249 7.21 -6.24 24.24
CA VAL A 249 7.31 -4.81 24.62
C VAL A 249 6.39 -3.95 23.75
N CYS A 250 6.38 -4.16 22.43
CA CYS A 250 5.46 -3.46 21.53
C CYS A 250 4.00 -3.75 21.88
N SER A 251 3.64 -5.00 22.16
CA SER A 251 2.29 -5.39 22.60
C SER A 251 1.89 -4.69 23.90
N ALA A 252 2.82 -4.59 24.86
CA ALA A 252 2.57 -3.90 26.13
C ALA A 252 2.40 -2.38 25.97
N LEU A 253 3.16 -1.76 25.06
CA LEU A 253 3.02 -0.34 24.70
C LEU A 253 1.68 -0.08 23.99
N TYR A 254 1.37 -0.89 22.98
CA TYR A 254 0.13 -0.79 22.20
C TYR A 254 -1.13 -0.99 23.05
N ALA A 255 -1.08 -1.86 24.07
CA ALA A 255 -2.18 -2.08 25.01
C ALA A 255 -2.52 -0.84 25.87
N ILE A 256 -1.65 0.18 25.90
CA ILE A 256 -1.93 1.45 26.58
C ILE A 256 -2.73 2.36 25.65
N GLU A 257 -4.06 2.16 25.63
CA GLU A 257 -4.96 3.04 24.88
C GLU A 257 -5.06 4.46 25.48
N ASN A 258 -4.87 4.56 26.81
CA ASN A 258 -4.90 5.82 27.54
C ASN A 258 -3.80 5.86 28.61
N VAL A 259 -2.86 6.80 28.44
CA VAL A 259 -1.69 6.96 29.32
C VAL A 259 -2.09 7.33 30.75
N ASP A 260 -3.09 8.19 30.92
CA ASP A 260 -3.52 8.67 32.25
C ASP A 260 -4.10 7.52 33.09
N THR A 261 -4.81 6.57 32.47
CA THR A 261 -5.39 5.38 33.13
C THR A 261 -4.33 4.33 33.47
N ASN A 262 -3.28 4.23 32.67
CA ASN A 262 -2.24 3.19 32.77
C ASN A 262 -0.88 3.73 33.23
N MET A 263 -0.88 4.85 33.96
CA MET A 263 0.30 5.65 34.32
C MET A 263 1.49 4.83 34.87
N ALA A 264 1.23 3.86 35.75
CA ALA A 264 2.29 3.06 36.36
C ALA A 264 3.02 2.18 35.33
N LEU A 265 2.27 1.48 34.48
CA LEU A 265 2.83 0.64 33.42
C LEU A 265 3.53 1.50 32.37
N ALA A 266 2.87 2.59 31.95
CA ALA A 266 3.39 3.54 30.99
C ALA A 266 4.77 4.08 31.41
N LEU A 267 4.92 4.48 32.68
CA LEU A 267 6.19 4.97 33.21
C LEU A 267 7.28 3.90 33.20
N GLN A 268 6.96 2.65 33.54
CA GLN A 268 7.93 1.54 33.54
C GLN A 268 8.39 1.18 32.13
N LEU A 269 7.47 1.10 31.16
CA LEU A 269 7.82 0.86 29.76
C LEU A 269 8.65 2.01 29.19
N PHE A 270 8.24 3.26 29.46
CA PHE A 270 8.98 4.44 29.04
C PHE A 270 10.42 4.42 29.54
N GLN A 271 10.62 4.18 30.84
CA GLN A 271 11.96 4.11 31.43
C GLN A 271 12.76 2.92 30.89
N GLY A 272 12.13 1.75 30.76
CA GLY A 272 12.75 0.53 30.24
C GLY A 272 13.28 0.71 28.82
N VAL A 273 12.48 1.27 27.91
CA VAL A 273 12.89 1.48 26.52
C VAL A 273 14.07 2.46 26.42
N LEU A 274 14.08 3.54 27.22
CA LEU A 274 15.20 4.50 27.22
C LEU A 274 16.55 3.87 27.60
N THR A 275 16.57 2.74 28.30
CA THR A 275 17.81 2.04 28.63
C THR A 275 18.41 1.25 27.47
N LEU A 276 17.67 1.05 26.38
CA LEU A 276 18.04 0.19 25.26
C LEU A 276 18.98 0.87 24.25
N GLU A 277 19.19 2.18 24.35
CA GLU A 277 20.05 2.95 23.43
C GLU A 277 21.48 2.37 23.32
N THR A 278 22.06 1.95 24.45
CA THR A 278 23.41 1.34 24.45
C THR A 278 23.41 0.01 23.69
N ALA A 279 22.39 -0.83 23.91
CA ALA A 279 22.28 -2.13 23.26
C ALA A 279 21.97 -1.99 21.75
N TYR A 280 21.21 -0.97 21.36
CA TYR A 280 21.05 -0.57 19.95
C TYR A 280 22.40 -0.27 19.30
N HIS A 281 23.23 0.59 19.90
CA HIS A 281 24.54 0.92 19.34
C HIS A 281 25.48 -0.29 19.26
N MET A 282 25.37 -1.23 20.20
CA MET A 282 26.10 -2.50 20.14
C MET A 282 25.64 -3.36 18.96
N ALA A 283 24.33 -3.46 18.71
CA ALA A 283 23.79 -4.17 17.55
C ALA A 283 24.26 -3.55 16.23
N VAL A 284 24.23 -2.21 16.12
CA VAL A 284 24.77 -1.49 14.95
C VAL A 284 26.26 -1.78 14.75
N ALA A 285 27.06 -1.73 15.82
CA ALA A 285 28.50 -2.00 15.75
C ALA A 285 28.84 -3.45 15.37
N ARG A 286 27.89 -4.37 15.56
CA ARG A 286 28.01 -5.79 15.18
C ARG A 286 27.37 -6.13 13.84
N GLU A 287 26.78 -5.14 13.17
CA GLU A 287 26.03 -5.34 11.93
C GLU A 287 24.85 -6.33 12.11
N ASP A 288 24.27 -6.39 13.32
CA ASP A 288 23.11 -7.24 13.64
C ASP A 288 21.82 -6.51 13.26
N LEU A 289 21.49 -6.54 11.96
CA LEU A 289 20.34 -5.82 11.41
C LEU A 289 19.01 -6.27 12.02
N ASP A 290 18.85 -7.55 12.36
CA ASP A 290 17.62 -8.06 12.97
C ASP A 290 17.33 -7.37 14.31
N LYS A 291 18.35 -7.23 15.17
CA LYS A 291 18.20 -6.49 16.44
C LYS A 291 17.98 -5.00 16.21
N VAL A 292 18.67 -4.39 15.25
CA VAL A 292 18.49 -2.97 14.91
C VAL A 292 17.04 -2.67 14.48
N LEU A 293 16.46 -3.51 13.61
CA LEU A 293 15.06 -3.39 13.21
C LEU A 293 14.11 -3.56 14.40
N ASN A 294 14.36 -4.54 15.25
CA ASN A 294 13.58 -4.78 16.46
C ASN A 294 13.59 -3.57 17.42
N TYR A 295 14.75 -2.97 17.67
CA TYR A 295 14.83 -1.73 18.47
C TYR A 295 14.09 -0.57 17.84
N CYS A 296 14.23 -0.38 16.53
CA CYS A 296 13.53 0.70 15.83
C CYS A 296 12.01 0.56 15.95
N ARG A 297 11.48 -0.67 15.89
CA ARG A 297 10.05 -0.96 16.16
C ARG A 297 9.65 -0.56 17.58
N ILE A 298 10.45 -0.95 18.59
CA ILE A 298 10.19 -0.58 20.00
C ILE A 298 10.19 0.95 20.16
N PHE A 299 11.17 1.65 19.59
CA PHE A 299 11.27 3.11 19.69
C PHE A 299 10.13 3.82 18.96
N THR A 300 9.71 3.29 17.81
CA THR A 300 8.56 3.81 17.06
C THR A 300 7.27 3.62 17.85
N GLU A 301 7.02 2.40 18.36
CA GLU A 301 5.83 2.12 19.15
C GLU A 301 5.79 2.96 20.43
N LEU A 302 6.94 3.18 21.08
CA LEU A 302 7.04 4.10 22.23
C LEU A 302 6.54 5.50 21.84
N CYS A 303 7.03 6.04 20.72
CA CYS A 303 6.63 7.36 20.27
C CYS A 303 5.14 7.42 19.90
N GLU A 304 4.58 6.35 19.31
CA GLU A 304 3.17 6.24 18.96
C GLU A 304 2.27 6.20 20.21
N THR A 305 2.59 5.38 21.21
CA THR A 305 1.85 5.31 22.47
C THR A 305 1.84 6.65 23.20
N PHE A 306 2.97 7.37 23.19
CA PHE A 306 3.12 8.64 23.91
C PHE A 306 2.88 9.88 23.05
N LEU A 307 2.44 9.73 21.79
CA LEU A 307 2.26 10.83 20.83
C LEU A 307 1.43 11.98 21.42
N GLU A 308 0.28 11.68 22.01
CA GLU A 308 -0.60 12.69 22.60
C GLU A 308 0.10 13.46 23.74
N THR A 309 0.87 12.76 24.58
CA THR A 309 1.59 13.37 25.71
C THR A 309 2.74 14.23 25.21
N THR A 310 3.50 13.75 24.22
CA THR A 310 4.57 14.49 23.55
C THR A 310 4.06 15.79 22.94
N VAL A 311 2.88 15.78 22.31
CA VAL A 311 2.28 16.96 21.71
C VAL A 311 1.67 17.90 22.78
N ARG A 312 1.03 17.36 23.82
CA ARG A 312 0.36 18.14 24.88
C ARG A 312 1.34 18.83 25.83
N THR A 313 2.42 18.15 26.22
CA THR A 313 3.41 18.63 27.19
C THR A 313 4.84 18.31 26.70
N PRO A 314 5.29 18.91 25.59
CA PRO A 314 6.60 18.61 25.01
C PRO A 314 7.74 18.93 25.97
N GLY A 315 8.67 17.99 26.13
CA GLY A 315 9.84 18.09 27.00
C GLY A 315 9.57 17.85 28.49
N GLN A 316 8.35 17.45 28.88
CA GLN A 316 8.00 17.24 30.29
C GLN A 316 7.41 15.85 30.53
N GLY A 317 7.86 15.18 31.59
CA GLY A 317 7.35 13.85 31.98
C GLY A 317 7.51 12.83 30.86
N MET A 318 6.42 12.17 30.47
CA MET A 318 6.39 11.23 29.34
C MET A 318 6.27 11.91 27.96
N GLY A 319 6.19 13.24 27.92
CA GLY A 319 6.34 14.03 26.69
C GLY A 319 7.79 14.43 26.41
N ASP A 320 8.75 13.82 27.11
CA ASP A 320 10.18 14.06 26.94
C ASP A 320 10.64 13.74 25.50
N LEU A 321 11.30 14.71 24.88
CA LEU A 321 11.69 14.68 23.47
C LEU A 321 12.91 13.78 23.20
N ARG A 322 13.51 13.18 24.23
CA ARG A 322 14.49 12.07 24.04
C ARG A 322 13.90 10.90 23.27
N THR A 323 12.58 10.72 23.30
CA THR A 323 11.87 9.75 22.45
C THR A 323 12.10 10.00 20.96
N LEU A 324 12.02 11.25 20.52
CA LEU A 324 12.32 11.64 19.14
C LEU A 324 13.81 11.48 18.81
N GLU A 325 14.70 11.70 19.78
CA GLU A 325 16.13 11.47 19.60
C GLU A 325 16.44 10.00 19.27
N LEU A 326 15.77 9.04 19.91
CA LEU A 326 15.91 7.62 19.58
C LEU A 326 15.54 7.33 18.12
N LEU A 327 14.46 7.93 17.62
CA LEU A 327 14.08 7.80 16.20
C LEU A 327 15.10 8.46 15.26
N LEU A 328 15.68 9.59 15.65
CA LEU A 328 16.73 10.25 14.87
C LEU A 328 18.05 9.46 14.87
N ILE A 329 18.35 8.72 15.95
CA ILE A 329 19.46 7.77 16.00
C ILE A 329 19.21 6.64 14.98
N CYS A 330 17.98 6.10 14.91
CA CYS A 330 17.59 5.13 13.88
C CYS A 330 17.68 5.71 12.47
N ALA A 331 17.23 6.96 12.27
CA ALA A 331 17.34 7.66 10.99
C ALA A 331 18.79 7.86 10.53
N GLY A 332 19.73 7.89 11.48
CA GLY A 332 21.17 7.98 11.22
C GLY A 332 21.83 6.67 10.77
N HIS A 333 21.13 5.52 10.87
CA HIS A 333 21.61 4.23 10.36
C HIS A 333 21.78 4.25 8.82
N PRO A 334 22.72 3.50 8.22
CA PRO A 334 22.90 3.53 6.76
C PRO A 334 21.84 2.75 5.97
N GLN A 335 21.27 1.69 6.53
CA GLN A 335 20.17 0.92 5.91
C GLN A 335 18.85 1.70 6.02
N TYR A 336 18.22 1.99 4.88
CA TYR A 336 16.99 2.79 4.80
C TYR A 336 15.77 2.05 5.36
N GLU A 337 15.82 0.71 5.37
CA GLU A 337 14.81 -0.19 5.96
C GLU A 337 14.61 0.07 7.46
N VAL A 338 15.61 0.65 8.14
CA VAL A 338 15.52 1.02 9.55
C VAL A 338 14.71 2.30 9.72
N VAL A 339 14.98 3.36 8.94
CA VAL A 339 14.30 4.65 9.13
C VAL A 339 12.84 4.60 8.71
N GLU A 340 12.50 3.81 7.69
CA GLU A 340 11.13 3.71 7.16
C GLU A 340 10.13 3.12 8.17
N ILE A 341 10.59 2.32 9.14
CA ILE A 341 9.74 1.79 10.22
C ILE A 341 9.05 2.93 10.97
N SER A 342 9.72 4.07 11.12
CA SER A 342 9.22 5.22 11.87
C SER A 342 8.30 6.16 11.08
N PHE A 343 8.08 5.93 9.77
CA PHE A 343 7.36 6.90 8.92
C PHE A 343 5.92 7.14 9.38
N ASN A 344 5.20 6.09 9.77
CA ASN A 344 3.82 6.22 10.25
C ASN A 344 3.71 7.17 11.45
N PHE A 345 4.65 7.08 12.39
CA PHE A 345 4.72 7.99 13.52
C PHE A 345 4.94 9.44 13.06
N TRP A 346 5.87 9.69 12.13
CA TRP A 346 6.13 11.04 11.63
C TRP A 346 4.92 11.65 10.91
N TYR A 347 4.17 10.85 10.13
CA TYR A 347 2.89 11.27 9.54
C TYR A 347 1.88 11.65 10.63
N ARG A 348 1.68 10.79 11.63
CA ARG A 348 0.73 11.05 12.73
C ARG A 348 1.13 12.27 13.57
N LEU A 349 2.42 12.45 13.85
CA LEU A 349 2.95 13.63 14.53
C LEU A 349 2.66 14.90 13.72
N GLY A 350 2.94 14.88 12.41
CA GLY A 350 2.62 15.97 11.49
C GLY A 350 1.12 16.30 11.50
N GLU A 351 0.27 15.29 11.38
CA GLU A 351 -1.19 15.44 11.38
C GLU A 351 -1.71 16.06 12.70
N HIS A 352 -1.26 15.56 13.85
CA HIS A 352 -1.64 16.09 15.16
C HIS A 352 -1.21 17.55 15.32
N LEU A 353 0.03 17.88 14.95
CA LEU A 353 0.56 19.25 15.03
C LEU A 353 -0.15 20.19 14.05
N TYR A 354 -0.52 19.72 12.87
CA TYR A 354 -1.28 20.49 11.89
C TYR A 354 -2.68 20.84 12.44
N LYS A 355 -3.38 19.85 13.02
CA LYS A 355 -4.72 20.06 13.61
C LYS A 355 -4.73 21.08 14.75
N ILE A 356 -3.70 21.12 15.58
CA ILE A 356 -3.60 22.07 16.70
C ILE A 356 -3.32 23.50 16.22
N ASN A 357 -2.64 23.65 15.09
CA ASN A 357 -2.34 24.94 14.45
C ASN A 357 -1.73 25.99 15.41
N ASN A 358 -0.64 25.62 16.11
CA ASN A 358 0.04 26.49 17.07
C ASN A 358 1.52 26.66 16.70
N ALA A 359 1.89 27.86 16.23
CA ALA A 359 3.25 28.17 15.80
C ALA A 359 4.32 28.02 16.91
N ALA A 360 3.98 28.34 18.17
CA ALA A 360 4.91 28.17 19.27
C ALA A 360 5.23 26.68 19.51
N LEU A 361 4.22 25.82 19.37
CA LEU A 361 4.39 24.37 19.45
C LEU A 361 5.19 23.84 18.26
N HIS A 362 4.89 24.28 17.03
CA HIS A 362 5.64 23.89 15.83
C HIS A 362 7.14 24.21 15.96
N ASN A 363 7.48 25.35 16.54
CA ASN A 363 8.89 25.74 16.78
C ASN A 363 9.65 24.80 17.72
N ILE A 364 8.96 24.08 18.61
CA ILE A 364 9.59 23.07 19.48
C ILE A 364 10.02 21.84 18.66
N PHE A 365 9.18 21.41 17.70
CA PHE A 365 9.44 20.22 16.87
C PHE A 365 10.29 20.50 15.63
N ARG A 366 10.31 21.74 15.14
CA ARG A 366 11.11 22.21 14.00
C ARG A 366 12.53 21.63 13.93
N PRO A 367 13.38 21.70 14.98
CA PRO A 367 14.75 21.17 14.90
C PRO A 367 14.83 19.65 14.70
N TYR A 368 13.85 18.90 15.21
CA TYR A 368 13.76 17.45 15.03
C TYR A 368 13.39 17.10 13.59
N ILE A 369 12.43 17.82 13.02
CA ILE A 369 12.04 17.65 11.61
C ILE A 369 13.17 18.04 10.67
N GLN A 370 13.90 19.13 10.94
CA GLN A 370 15.08 19.50 10.14
C GLN A 370 16.15 18.40 10.14
N ARG A 371 16.43 17.79 11.30
CA ARG A 371 17.37 16.67 11.42
C ARG A 371 16.88 15.42 10.70
N LEU A 372 15.58 15.11 10.80
CA LEU A 372 14.97 14.02 10.04
C LEU A 372 15.15 14.25 8.54
N LEU A 373 14.77 15.42 8.03
CA LEU A 373 14.90 15.77 6.61
C LEU A 373 16.35 15.66 6.13
N HIS A 374 17.32 16.05 6.96
CA HIS A 374 18.74 15.87 6.64
C HIS A 374 19.13 14.39 6.52
N CYS A 375 18.68 13.53 7.44
CA CYS A 375 18.88 12.09 7.36
C CYS A 375 18.22 11.49 6.11
N LEU A 376 16.98 11.89 5.81
CA LEU A 376 16.24 11.41 4.63
C LEU A 376 16.88 11.85 3.32
N ALA A 377 17.41 13.08 3.25
CA ALA A 377 18.16 13.55 2.09
C ALA A 377 19.43 12.71 1.87
N ARG A 378 20.10 12.26 2.94
CA ARG A 378 21.23 11.34 2.84
C ARG A 378 20.80 9.95 2.38
N HIS A 379 19.71 9.43 2.92
CA HIS A 379 19.14 8.13 2.51
C HIS A 379 18.67 8.11 1.06
N CYS A 380 18.30 9.26 0.48
CA CYS A 380 17.96 9.33 -0.93
C CYS A 380 19.18 9.35 -1.85
N GLN A 381 20.43 9.34 -1.34
CA GLN A 381 21.61 9.30 -2.20
C GLN A 381 21.69 7.96 -2.93
N LEU A 382 21.83 8.02 -4.25
CA LEU A 382 22.16 6.85 -5.06
C LEU A 382 23.60 6.41 -4.80
N ASP A 383 23.91 5.17 -5.15
CA ASP A 383 25.29 4.69 -5.12
C ASP A 383 26.18 5.52 -6.07
N PRO A 384 27.42 5.89 -5.67
CA PRO A 384 28.29 6.74 -6.48
C PRO A 384 28.64 6.19 -7.87
N ASP A 385 28.52 4.87 -8.07
CA ASP A 385 28.73 4.14 -9.32
C ASP A 385 27.43 3.85 -10.10
N HIS A 386 26.28 4.32 -9.63
CA HIS A 386 25.00 4.17 -10.31
C HIS A 386 25.03 4.79 -11.71
N GLU A 387 24.58 4.02 -12.71
CA GLU A 387 24.49 4.47 -14.09
C GLU A 387 23.04 4.79 -14.48
N GLY A 388 22.83 5.88 -15.22
CA GLY A 388 21.52 6.19 -15.80
C GLY A 388 20.63 7.06 -14.91
N ILE A 389 19.32 6.81 -14.97
CA ILE A 389 18.30 7.54 -14.21
C ILE A 389 17.99 6.81 -12.89
N PRO A 390 17.46 7.50 -11.86
CA PRO A 390 16.93 6.81 -10.68
C PRO A 390 15.80 5.86 -11.07
N GLU A 391 15.75 4.66 -10.48
CA GLU A 391 14.63 3.73 -10.64
C GLU A 391 13.50 4.11 -9.70
N ASP A 392 12.25 4.00 -10.17
CA ASP A 392 11.04 4.35 -9.40
C ASP A 392 10.19 3.11 -9.05
N THR A 393 10.65 1.90 -9.38
CA THR A 393 9.88 0.64 -9.26
C THR A 393 10.54 -0.46 -8.44
N ASP A 394 11.81 -0.26 -8.06
CA ASP A 394 12.51 -1.13 -7.13
C ASP A 394 12.26 -0.66 -5.68
N ASP A 395 12.72 -1.45 -4.70
CA ASP A 395 12.49 -1.18 -3.28
C ASP A 395 13.04 0.21 -2.87
N PHE A 396 14.18 0.61 -3.43
CA PHE A 396 14.79 1.92 -3.17
C PHE A 396 14.03 3.08 -3.81
N GLY A 397 13.56 2.92 -5.05
CA GLY A 397 12.66 3.87 -5.71
C GLY A 397 11.36 4.07 -4.93
N GLU A 398 10.74 2.98 -4.47
CA GLU A 398 9.55 3.05 -3.62
C GLU A 398 9.84 3.74 -2.27
N PHE A 399 11.00 3.48 -1.66
CA PHE A 399 11.45 4.20 -0.48
C PHE A 399 11.59 5.70 -0.74
N ARG A 400 12.26 6.11 -1.83
CA ARG A 400 12.41 7.53 -2.22
C ARG A 400 11.06 8.20 -2.41
N MET A 401 10.10 7.52 -3.04
CA MET A 401 8.74 8.05 -3.20
C MET A 401 8.02 8.21 -1.85
N ARG A 402 8.16 7.24 -0.93
CA ARG A 402 7.65 7.36 0.44
C ARG A 402 8.29 8.53 1.20
N VAL A 403 9.59 8.79 1.00
CA VAL A 403 10.27 9.97 1.54
C VAL A 403 9.67 11.26 0.96
N SER A 404 9.49 11.33 -0.37
CA SER A 404 8.89 12.50 -1.04
C SER A 404 7.54 12.89 -0.43
N ASP A 405 6.68 11.90 -0.17
CA ASP A 405 5.37 12.12 0.42
C ASP A 405 5.45 12.51 1.90
N LEU A 406 6.34 11.88 2.68
CA LEU A 406 6.53 12.25 4.08
C LEU A 406 7.04 13.69 4.22
N VAL A 407 8.02 14.07 3.39
CA VAL A 407 8.55 15.44 3.37
C VAL A 407 7.44 16.44 3.08
N LYS A 408 6.56 16.19 2.09
CA LYS A 408 5.44 17.09 1.76
C LYS A 408 4.51 17.30 2.95
N ASP A 409 4.25 16.26 3.74
CA ASP A 409 3.32 16.33 4.87
C ASP A 409 3.91 16.99 6.12
N VAL A 410 5.23 16.96 6.31
CA VAL A 410 5.87 17.55 7.50
C VAL A 410 6.58 18.88 7.23
N ILE A 411 6.74 19.30 5.97
CA ILE A 411 7.51 20.51 5.61
C ILE A 411 6.98 21.78 6.25
N PHE A 412 5.67 21.86 6.55
CA PHE A 412 5.05 23.03 7.18
C PHE A 412 5.63 23.34 8.58
N LEU A 413 6.18 22.34 9.28
CA LEU A 413 6.81 22.52 10.61
C LEU A 413 8.15 23.27 10.53
N VAL A 414 8.84 23.17 9.39
CA VAL A 414 10.08 23.90 9.10
C VAL A 414 9.80 25.17 8.30
N GLY A 415 8.85 25.13 7.38
CA GLY A 415 8.60 26.19 6.42
C GLY A 415 9.33 25.91 5.10
N SER A 416 8.56 25.78 4.03
CA SER A 416 9.04 25.33 2.73
C SER A 416 10.14 26.22 2.15
N MET A 417 10.02 27.55 2.28
CA MET A 417 11.04 28.48 1.77
C MET A 417 12.39 28.35 2.48
N GLU A 418 12.37 28.27 3.80
CA GLU A 418 13.59 28.18 4.62
C GLU A 418 14.33 26.89 4.29
N CYS A 419 13.61 25.77 4.27
CA CYS A 419 14.17 24.47 3.90
C CYS A 419 14.70 24.46 2.46
N PHE A 420 13.93 24.97 1.49
CA PHE A 420 14.35 25.05 0.09
C PHE A 420 15.63 25.88 -0.08
N SER A 421 15.72 27.02 0.61
CA SER A 421 16.90 27.90 0.56
C SER A 421 18.13 27.22 1.21
N GLN A 422 17.93 26.51 2.32
CA GLN A 422 18.99 25.78 3.00
C GLN A 422 19.53 24.64 2.14
N LEU A 423 18.64 23.82 1.54
CA LEU A 423 19.03 22.76 0.61
C LEU A 423 19.78 23.33 -0.60
N TYR A 424 19.34 24.46 -1.15
CA TYR A 424 20.05 25.09 -2.26
C TYR A 424 21.44 25.63 -1.85
N SER A 425 21.60 26.14 -0.63
CA SER A 425 22.91 26.62 -0.16
C SER A 425 23.96 25.53 -0.06
N THR A 426 23.58 24.30 0.34
CA THR A 426 24.53 23.17 0.43
C THR A 426 25.05 22.73 -0.93
N LEU A 427 24.32 23.02 -2.01
CA LEU A 427 24.78 22.77 -3.39
C LEU A 427 25.86 23.76 -3.85
N LYS A 428 25.89 24.97 -3.27
CA LYS A 428 26.90 26.00 -3.61
C LYS A 428 28.22 25.80 -2.86
N GLU A 429 28.17 25.19 -1.69
CA GLU A 429 29.31 25.01 -0.81
C GLU A 429 29.97 23.64 -1.02
N GLY A 430 31.31 23.60 -1.13
CA GLY A 430 32.06 22.34 -1.02
C GLY A 430 32.16 21.46 -2.27
N ASN A 431 31.60 21.85 -3.43
CA ASN A 431 31.58 21.06 -4.66
C ASN A 431 31.06 19.62 -4.43
N PRO A 432 29.78 19.46 -4.06
CA PRO A 432 29.25 18.17 -3.70
C PRO A 432 29.36 17.16 -4.86
N PRO A 433 29.54 15.86 -4.56
CA PRO A 433 29.42 14.79 -5.53
C PRO A 433 28.05 14.77 -6.24
N TRP A 434 27.96 14.02 -7.33
CA TRP A 434 26.76 14.04 -8.18
C TRP A 434 25.56 13.41 -7.46
N GLU A 435 25.78 12.34 -6.69
CA GLU A 435 24.77 11.60 -5.93
C GLU A 435 24.22 12.43 -4.77
N VAL A 436 25.06 13.26 -4.14
CA VAL A 436 24.64 14.23 -3.13
C VAL A 436 23.82 15.35 -3.78
N THR A 437 24.27 15.84 -4.94
CA THR A 437 23.56 16.88 -5.70
C THR A 437 22.18 16.38 -6.13
N GLU A 438 22.10 15.15 -6.64
CA GLU A 438 20.87 14.51 -7.09
C GLU A 438 19.86 14.39 -5.94
N ALA A 439 20.27 13.82 -4.79
CA ALA A 439 19.36 13.62 -3.66
C ALA A 439 18.84 14.94 -3.08
N VAL A 440 19.67 15.99 -3.05
CA VAL A 440 19.23 17.33 -2.63
C VAL A 440 18.21 17.90 -3.62
N LEU A 441 18.44 17.77 -4.93
CA LEU A 441 17.47 18.19 -5.95
C LEU A 441 16.17 17.39 -5.85
N PHE A 442 16.23 16.11 -5.49
CA PHE A 442 15.06 15.27 -5.27
C PHE A 442 14.18 15.79 -4.13
N ILE A 443 14.77 16.11 -2.97
CA ILE A 443 14.04 16.71 -1.85
C ILE A 443 13.52 18.10 -2.20
N MET A 444 14.31 18.91 -2.92
CA MET A 444 13.87 20.22 -3.41
C MET A 444 12.65 20.10 -4.33
N ALA A 445 12.62 19.10 -5.22
CA ALA A 445 11.47 18.85 -6.11
C ALA A 445 10.22 18.49 -5.31
N ALA A 446 10.34 17.68 -4.26
CA ALA A 446 9.22 17.30 -3.40
C ALA A 446 8.53 18.51 -2.74
N ILE A 447 9.29 19.54 -2.34
CA ILE A 447 8.76 20.71 -1.64
C ILE A 447 8.50 21.91 -2.54
N ALA A 448 9.02 21.95 -3.77
CA ALA A 448 9.00 23.12 -4.66
C ALA A 448 7.60 23.72 -4.85
N LYS A 449 6.59 22.86 -4.99
CA LYS A 449 5.19 23.29 -5.20
C LYS A 449 4.53 23.92 -3.96
N SER A 450 5.05 23.63 -2.77
CA SER A 450 4.55 24.20 -1.50
C SER A 450 5.18 25.56 -1.17
N VAL A 451 6.21 25.96 -1.91
CA VAL A 451 6.90 27.23 -1.70
C VAL A 451 6.10 28.35 -2.34
N ASP A 452 5.85 29.43 -1.60
CA ASP A 452 5.19 30.62 -2.15
C ASP A 452 5.99 31.18 -3.33
N PRO A 453 5.40 31.28 -4.53
CA PRO A 453 6.09 31.82 -5.70
C PRO A 453 6.25 33.36 -5.68
N GLU A 454 5.68 34.09 -4.71
CA GLU A 454 5.76 35.55 -4.65
C GLU A 454 7.14 36.11 -4.25
N ASN A 455 7.76 36.86 -5.17
CA ASN A 455 8.94 37.70 -4.94
C ASN A 455 10.13 37.00 -4.27
N ASN A 456 10.35 35.72 -4.56
CA ASN A 456 11.44 34.96 -3.97
C ASN A 456 12.67 34.89 -4.91
N PRO A 457 13.72 35.70 -4.65
CA PRO A 457 14.90 35.74 -5.52
C PRO A 457 15.62 34.39 -5.58
N THR A 458 15.60 33.62 -4.49
CA THR A 458 16.19 32.29 -4.42
C THR A 458 15.55 31.34 -5.44
N LEU A 459 14.21 31.30 -5.57
CA LEU A 459 13.54 30.44 -6.54
C LEU A 459 13.93 30.78 -7.98
N SER A 460 14.01 32.08 -8.31
CA SER A 460 14.46 32.54 -9.62
C SER A 460 15.92 32.16 -9.88
N GLU A 461 16.79 32.27 -8.87
CA GLU A 461 18.19 31.89 -8.96
C GLU A 461 18.35 30.39 -9.19
N VAL A 462 17.65 29.54 -8.43
CA VAL A 462 17.66 28.08 -8.62
C VAL A 462 17.24 27.72 -10.04
N LEU A 463 16.11 28.25 -10.50
CA LEU A 463 15.61 27.98 -11.85
C LEU A 463 16.65 28.41 -12.91
N GLN A 464 17.26 29.58 -12.74
CA GLN A 464 18.30 30.07 -13.64
C GLN A 464 19.53 29.15 -13.68
N GLN A 465 19.98 28.63 -12.53
CA GLN A 465 21.13 27.72 -12.50
C GLN A 465 20.80 26.36 -13.11
N VAL A 466 19.60 25.82 -12.84
CA VAL A 466 19.19 24.51 -13.36
C VAL A 466 19.14 24.50 -14.90
N VAL A 467 18.59 25.55 -15.53
CA VAL A 467 18.53 25.60 -17.01
C VAL A 467 19.91 25.80 -17.67
N LEU A 468 20.93 26.15 -16.89
CA LEU A 468 22.31 26.31 -17.34
C LEU A 468 23.18 25.06 -17.13
N LEU A 469 22.65 23.98 -16.55
CA LEU A 469 23.40 22.74 -16.33
C LEU A 469 23.91 22.16 -17.67
N PRO A 470 25.22 21.84 -17.78
CA PRO A 470 25.77 21.27 -19.00
C PRO A 470 25.38 19.79 -19.15
N GLU A 471 25.40 19.30 -20.39
CA GLU A 471 25.09 17.89 -20.74
C GLU A 471 26.11 16.89 -20.16
N THR A 472 27.27 17.38 -19.71
CA THR A 472 28.32 16.57 -19.05
C THR A 472 28.00 16.21 -17.60
N VAL A 473 26.96 16.80 -17.00
CA VAL A 473 26.51 16.46 -15.65
C VAL A 473 25.90 15.05 -15.66
N HIS A 474 26.02 14.34 -14.53
CA HIS A 474 25.50 12.99 -14.37
C HIS A 474 24.01 12.88 -14.78
N MET A 475 23.64 11.75 -15.38
CA MET A 475 22.32 11.56 -15.98
C MET A 475 21.20 11.63 -14.94
N ALA A 476 21.41 11.08 -13.75
CA ALA A 476 20.44 11.15 -12.66
C ALA A 476 20.21 12.59 -12.17
N VAL A 477 21.26 13.39 -12.03
CA VAL A 477 21.14 14.82 -11.68
C VAL A 477 20.30 15.56 -12.72
N ARG A 478 20.54 15.29 -14.01
CA ARG A 478 19.79 15.91 -15.12
C ARG A 478 18.31 15.47 -15.13
N TYR A 479 18.05 14.19 -14.83
CA TYR A 479 16.69 13.66 -14.69
C TYR A 479 15.93 14.37 -13.56
N THR A 480 16.49 14.38 -12.36
CA THR A 480 15.86 14.98 -11.17
C THR A 480 15.72 16.50 -11.31
N SER A 481 16.66 17.17 -11.98
CA SER A 481 16.53 18.60 -12.26
C SER A 481 15.42 18.92 -13.26
N ILE A 482 15.13 18.03 -14.21
CA ILE A 482 13.97 18.16 -15.11
C ILE A 482 12.66 18.07 -14.31
N GLU A 483 12.57 17.15 -13.36
CA GLU A 483 11.40 17.04 -12.50
C GLU A 483 11.22 18.28 -11.61
N LEU A 484 12.30 18.77 -10.99
CA LEU A 484 12.29 20.03 -10.23
C LEU A 484 11.75 21.20 -11.07
N VAL A 485 12.20 21.35 -12.32
CA VAL A 485 11.68 22.39 -13.24
C VAL A 485 10.17 22.23 -13.46
N GLY A 486 9.68 21.00 -13.59
CA GLY A 486 8.25 20.71 -13.70
C GLY A 486 7.45 21.15 -12.48
N GLU A 487 7.98 20.96 -11.27
CA GLU A 487 7.34 21.39 -10.02
C GLU A 487 7.43 22.91 -9.80
N MET A 488 8.43 23.59 -10.37
CA MET A 488 8.59 25.05 -10.32
C MET A 488 7.77 25.82 -11.37
N SER A 489 6.76 25.19 -11.99
CA SER A 489 5.94 25.79 -13.06
C SER A 489 5.25 27.10 -12.67
N GLU A 490 4.82 27.27 -11.42
CA GLU A 490 4.22 28.54 -10.93
C GLU A 490 5.24 29.69 -10.87
N VAL A 491 6.53 29.38 -10.63
CA VAL A 491 7.61 30.39 -10.64
C VAL A 491 7.83 30.90 -12.07
N VAL A 492 7.75 30.01 -13.07
CA VAL A 492 7.85 30.35 -14.49
C VAL A 492 6.68 31.22 -14.92
N ASP A 493 5.47 30.90 -14.48
CA ASP A 493 4.25 31.66 -14.79
C ASP A 493 4.33 33.11 -14.28
N ARG A 494 4.80 33.30 -13.04
CA ARG A 494 5.01 34.65 -12.47
C ARG A 494 6.21 35.39 -13.06
N ASN A 495 7.12 34.69 -13.74
CA ASN A 495 8.31 35.26 -14.37
C ASN A 495 8.46 34.78 -15.82
N PRO A 496 7.60 35.21 -16.77
CA PRO A 496 7.55 34.66 -18.13
C PRO A 496 8.86 34.78 -18.93
N ARG A 497 9.80 35.64 -18.50
CA ARG A 497 11.17 35.71 -19.05
C ARG A 497 11.94 34.39 -19.02
N PHE A 498 11.58 33.46 -18.12
CA PHE A 498 12.23 32.16 -18.01
C PHE A 498 11.60 31.10 -18.93
N LEU A 499 10.49 31.40 -19.60
CA LEU A 499 9.76 30.42 -20.39
C LEU A 499 10.61 29.86 -21.53
N ASP A 500 11.26 30.73 -22.32
CA ASP A 500 12.17 30.31 -23.40
C ASP A 500 13.36 29.47 -22.89
N PRO A 501 14.14 29.91 -21.87
CA PRO A 501 15.20 29.08 -21.27
C PRO A 501 14.71 27.71 -20.78
N VAL A 502 13.58 27.67 -20.08
CA VAL A 502 13.00 26.44 -19.53
C VAL A 502 12.59 25.49 -20.65
N LEU A 503 11.84 25.98 -21.65
CA LEU A 503 11.44 25.16 -22.79
C LEU A 503 12.65 24.64 -23.55
N ASN A 504 13.65 25.47 -23.81
CA ASN A 504 14.88 25.03 -24.48
C ASN A 504 15.62 23.94 -23.70
N TYR A 505 15.70 24.06 -22.38
CA TYR A 505 16.29 23.06 -21.50
C TYR A 505 15.51 21.73 -21.56
N LEU A 506 14.18 21.78 -21.38
CA LEU A 506 13.32 20.60 -21.45
C LEU A 506 13.32 19.94 -22.83
N MET A 507 13.45 20.72 -23.91
CA MET A 507 13.56 20.21 -25.27
C MET A 507 14.84 19.40 -25.53
N LYS A 508 15.93 19.71 -24.83
CA LYS A 508 17.14 18.86 -24.86
C LYS A 508 16.86 17.50 -24.21
N GLY A 509 16.28 17.52 -23.00
CA GLY A 509 15.87 16.29 -22.30
C GLY A 509 14.89 15.44 -23.11
N LEU A 510 13.93 16.05 -23.79
CA LEU A 510 12.95 15.34 -24.64
C LEU A 510 13.60 14.54 -25.77
N ARG A 511 14.75 14.99 -26.28
CA ARG A 511 15.50 14.34 -27.37
C ARG A 511 16.42 13.22 -26.88
N GLU A 512 16.67 13.16 -25.57
CA GLU A 512 17.49 12.12 -24.95
C GLU A 512 16.61 11.00 -24.42
N LYS A 513 16.78 9.79 -24.97
CA LYS A 513 15.96 8.61 -24.68
C LYS A 513 15.66 8.40 -23.18
N PRO A 514 16.64 8.39 -22.26
CA PRO A 514 16.37 8.15 -20.84
C PRO A 514 15.67 9.31 -20.12
N LEU A 515 15.74 10.53 -20.66
CA LEU A 515 15.16 11.74 -20.05
C LEU A 515 13.80 12.11 -20.66
N ALA A 516 13.42 11.48 -21.77
CA ALA A 516 12.29 11.90 -22.60
C ALA A 516 10.96 11.93 -21.83
N SER A 517 10.68 10.91 -21.02
CA SER A 517 9.44 10.81 -20.25
C SER A 517 9.34 11.89 -19.15
N ALA A 518 10.42 12.11 -18.40
CA ALA A 518 10.48 13.18 -17.39
C ALA A 518 10.34 14.57 -18.03
N ALA A 519 11.02 14.80 -19.16
CA ALA A 519 10.93 16.05 -19.91
C ALA A 519 9.51 16.30 -20.42
N ALA A 520 8.83 15.27 -20.97
CA ALA A 520 7.45 15.39 -21.41
C ALA A 520 6.48 15.72 -20.26
N LYS A 521 6.67 15.09 -19.08
CA LYS A 521 5.90 15.39 -17.86
C LYS A 521 6.12 16.84 -17.41
N ALA A 522 7.37 17.31 -17.38
CA ALA A 522 7.69 18.69 -17.05
C ALA A 522 7.11 19.69 -18.06
N ILE A 523 7.22 19.43 -19.37
CA ILE A 523 6.61 20.27 -20.42
C ILE A 523 5.09 20.33 -20.23
N HIS A 524 4.44 19.21 -19.92
CA HIS A 524 3.01 19.19 -19.62
C HIS A 524 2.66 20.09 -18.43
N ASN A 525 3.44 20.07 -17.34
CA ASN A 525 3.22 20.94 -16.19
C ASN A 525 3.34 22.43 -16.58
N ILE A 526 4.41 22.79 -17.31
CA ILE A 526 4.60 24.16 -17.83
C ILE A 526 3.43 24.57 -18.74
N CYS A 527 2.99 23.70 -19.66
CA CYS A 527 1.85 23.98 -20.53
C CYS A 527 0.55 24.18 -19.74
N SER A 528 0.34 23.40 -18.68
CA SER A 528 -0.87 23.47 -17.86
C SER A 528 -0.95 24.79 -17.08
N VAL A 529 0.16 25.22 -16.48
CA VAL A 529 0.22 26.43 -15.65
C VAL A 529 0.36 27.69 -16.52
N CYS A 530 1.38 27.74 -17.39
CA CYS A 530 1.74 28.93 -18.17
C CYS A 530 0.92 29.12 -19.48
N ARG A 531 -0.23 28.46 -19.62
CA ARG A 531 -1.02 28.41 -20.87
C ARG A 531 -1.36 29.80 -21.46
N ASP A 532 -1.49 30.82 -20.61
CA ASP A 532 -1.86 32.17 -21.03
C ASP A 532 -0.69 32.91 -21.71
N HIS A 533 0.55 32.46 -21.51
CA HIS A 533 1.77 33.01 -22.10
C HIS A 533 2.36 32.12 -23.21
N MET A 534 1.79 30.93 -23.44
CA MET A 534 2.34 29.89 -24.32
C MET A 534 1.91 29.99 -25.79
N ALA A 535 1.07 30.97 -26.17
CA ALA A 535 0.55 31.09 -27.53
C ALA A 535 1.65 31.18 -28.61
N GLN A 536 2.75 31.88 -28.31
CA GLN A 536 3.89 32.02 -29.23
C GLN A 536 4.70 30.73 -29.43
N HIS A 537 4.67 29.82 -28.44
CA HIS A 537 5.40 28.54 -28.49
C HIS A 537 4.54 27.39 -29.02
N PHE A 538 3.26 27.65 -29.29
CA PHE A 538 2.32 26.60 -29.70
C PHE A 538 2.75 25.86 -30.97
N GLN A 539 3.34 26.56 -31.95
CA GLN A 539 3.81 25.90 -33.18
C GLN A 539 4.87 24.83 -32.88
N GLY A 540 5.79 25.11 -31.95
CA GLY A 540 6.79 24.14 -31.52
C GLY A 540 6.16 22.93 -30.83
N LEU A 541 5.15 23.15 -29.98
CA LEU A 541 4.39 22.06 -29.36
C LEU A 541 3.65 21.19 -30.39
N LEU A 542 3.09 21.82 -31.42
CA LEU A 542 2.41 21.11 -32.50
C LEU A 542 3.39 20.25 -33.32
N ASP A 543 4.60 20.75 -33.58
CA ASP A 543 5.63 19.99 -34.29
C ASP A 543 6.10 18.77 -33.47
N ILE A 544 6.22 18.91 -32.15
CA ILE A 544 6.49 17.79 -31.24
C ILE A 544 5.34 16.77 -31.27
N ALA A 545 4.09 17.22 -31.23
CA ALA A 545 2.92 16.35 -31.32
C ALA A 545 2.84 15.60 -32.66
N ARG A 546 3.30 16.22 -33.76
CA ARG A 546 3.37 15.58 -35.08
C ARG A 546 4.41 14.46 -35.12
N SER A 547 5.54 14.63 -34.44
CA SER A 547 6.61 13.64 -34.38
C SER A 547 6.61 12.81 -33.08
N LEU A 548 5.47 12.72 -32.39
CA LEU A 548 5.39 12.13 -31.05
C LEU A 548 5.94 10.70 -30.97
N ASP A 549 5.65 9.89 -31.98
CA ASP A 549 6.12 8.49 -32.08
C ASP A 549 7.61 8.34 -32.41
N SER A 550 8.30 9.44 -32.77
CA SER A 550 9.76 9.42 -32.98
C SER A 550 10.54 9.56 -31.68
N PHE A 551 9.90 10.02 -30.60
CA PHE A 551 10.51 10.13 -29.29
C PHE A 551 10.33 8.83 -28.52
N ALA A 552 11.31 8.48 -27.69
CA ALA A 552 11.26 7.30 -26.83
C ALA A 552 10.44 7.59 -25.55
N LEU A 553 9.15 7.86 -25.73
CA LEU A 553 8.22 8.20 -24.64
C LEU A 553 7.46 6.98 -24.14
N SER A 554 7.17 6.96 -22.83
CA SER A 554 6.11 6.10 -22.31
C SER A 554 4.73 6.55 -22.83
N THR A 555 3.75 5.65 -22.77
CA THR A 555 2.36 5.95 -23.17
C THR A 555 1.80 7.11 -22.35
N GLU A 556 2.07 7.13 -21.05
CA GLU A 556 1.65 8.17 -20.12
C GLU A 556 2.28 9.52 -20.45
N ALA A 557 3.59 9.53 -20.74
CA ALA A 557 4.32 10.75 -21.10
C ALA A 557 3.81 11.34 -22.43
N ALA A 558 3.56 10.50 -23.43
CA ALA A 558 2.99 10.92 -24.71
C ALA A 558 1.58 11.51 -24.55
N VAL A 559 0.73 10.87 -23.75
CA VAL A 559 -0.63 11.37 -23.42
C VAL A 559 -0.56 12.68 -22.63
N GLY A 560 0.36 12.79 -21.67
CA GLY A 560 0.59 14.01 -20.90
C GLY A 560 1.05 15.18 -21.77
N LEU A 561 1.93 14.93 -22.73
CA LEU A 561 2.41 15.95 -23.65
C LEU A 561 1.27 16.49 -24.53
N LEU A 562 0.44 15.60 -25.10
CA LEU A 562 -0.75 15.99 -25.87
C LEU A 562 -1.78 16.74 -25.01
N LYS A 563 -1.94 16.35 -23.75
CA LYS A 563 -2.77 17.11 -22.80
C LYS A 563 -2.25 18.54 -22.64
N GLY A 564 -0.94 18.72 -22.47
CA GLY A 564 -0.31 20.03 -22.39
C GLY A 564 -0.59 20.86 -23.63
N THR A 565 -0.36 20.30 -24.82
CA THR A 565 -0.64 20.95 -26.11
C THR A 565 -2.11 21.34 -26.25
N ALA A 566 -3.04 20.45 -25.88
CA ALA A 566 -4.49 20.71 -25.94
C ALA A 566 -4.96 21.83 -25.01
N LEU A 567 -4.34 21.97 -23.83
CA LEU A 567 -4.65 23.05 -22.87
C LEU A 567 -4.20 24.41 -23.39
N VAL A 568 -3.04 24.50 -24.04
CA VAL A 568 -2.57 25.73 -24.70
C VAL A 568 -3.43 26.05 -25.93
N LEU A 569 -3.77 25.02 -26.73
CA LEU A 569 -4.65 25.16 -27.89
C LEU A 569 -5.99 25.82 -27.52
N ALA A 570 -6.59 25.43 -26.38
CA ALA A 570 -7.86 25.99 -25.91
C ALA A 570 -7.82 27.50 -25.58
N ARG A 571 -6.62 28.11 -25.51
CA ARG A 571 -6.43 29.56 -25.28
C ARG A 571 -6.16 30.35 -26.56
N LEU A 572 -6.01 29.69 -27.71
CA LEU A 572 -5.82 30.36 -28.99
C LEU A 572 -7.13 31.00 -29.51
N PRO A 573 -7.06 31.91 -30.49
CA PRO A 573 -8.26 32.40 -31.19
C PRO A 573 -9.03 31.25 -31.86
N LEU A 574 -10.36 31.28 -31.78
CA LEU A 574 -11.25 30.19 -32.24
C LEU A 574 -10.96 29.70 -33.68
N GLU A 575 -10.61 30.60 -34.58
CA GLU A 575 -10.24 30.29 -35.97
C GLU A 575 -9.03 29.35 -36.04
N LYS A 576 -7.99 29.63 -35.23
CA LYS A 576 -6.78 28.81 -35.16
C LYS A 576 -7.01 27.49 -34.41
N ILE A 577 -7.96 27.45 -33.48
CA ILE A 577 -8.26 26.23 -32.72
C ILE A 577 -8.69 25.11 -33.67
N ALA A 578 -9.65 25.38 -34.57
CA ALA A 578 -10.15 24.36 -35.48
C ALA A 578 -9.07 23.84 -36.44
N GLU A 579 -8.24 24.75 -36.98
CA GLU A 579 -7.11 24.41 -37.85
C GLU A 579 -6.09 23.52 -37.14
N CYS A 580 -5.59 23.96 -35.99
CA CYS A 580 -4.57 23.24 -35.26
C CYS A 580 -5.09 21.93 -34.64
N LEU A 581 -6.36 21.87 -34.25
CA LEU A 581 -6.97 20.64 -33.73
C LEU A 581 -7.08 19.58 -34.82
N SER A 582 -7.48 19.98 -36.03
CA SER A 582 -7.52 19.09 -37.20
C SER A 582 -6.14 18.48 -37.46
N ASP A 583 -5.09 19.32 -37.48
CA ASP A 583 -3.70 18.89 -37.66
C ASP A 583 -3.25 17.91 -36.58
N LEU A 584 -3.57 18.22 -35.33
CA LEU A 584 -3.14 17.44 -34.18
C LEU A 584 -3.78 16.04 -34.24
N CYS A 585 -5.08 15.95 -34.52
CA CYS A 585 -5.83 14.70 -34.67
C CYS A 585 -5.44 13.90 -35.93
N ALA A 586 -5.08 14.56 -37.02
CA ALA A 586 -4.80 13.92 -38.30
C ALA A 586 -3.71 12.85 -38.19
N VAL A 587 -2.68 13.08 -37.37
CA VAL A 587 -1.58 12.13 -37.16
C VAL A 587 -2.07 10.83 -36.53
N GLN A 588 -2.98 10.89 -35.56
CA GLN A 588 -3.54 9.68 -34.93
C GLN A 588 -4.55 9.00 -35.85
N VAL A 589 -5.36 9.77 -36.60
CA VAL A 589 -6.29 9.22 -37.60
C VAL A 589 -5.55 8.47 -38.70
N MET A 590 -4.45 9.00 -39.22
CA MET A 590 -3.64 8.33 -40.24
C MET A 590 -3.07 7.01 -39.73
N ALA A 591 -2.62 6.96 -38.47
CA ALA A 591 -2.12 5.73 -37.86
C ALA A 591 -3.23 4.68 -37.69
N LEU A 592 -4.42 5.09 -37.23
CA LEU A 592 -5.59 4.18 -37.13
C LEU A 592 -5.99 3.63 -38.51
N LYS A 593 -6.05 4.48 -39.54
CA LYS A 593 -6.33 4.03 -40.93
C LYS A 593 -5.30 3.04 -41.45
N LYS A 594 -4.01 3.24 -41.10
CA LYS A 594 -2.95 2.31 -41.46
C LYS A 594 -3.15 0.95 -40.81
N LEU A 595 -3.51 0.91 -39.52
CA LEU A 595 -3.81 -0.34 -38.81
C LEU A 595 -4.99 -1.09 -39.41
N LEU A 596 -6.04 -0.36 -39.82
CA LEU A 596 -7.22 -0.94 -40.47
C LEU A 596 -6.92 -1.54 -41.86
N ALA A 597 -5.89 -1.01 -42.55
CA ALA A 597 -5.48 -1.50 -43.87
C ALA A 597 -4.48 -2.67 -43.81
N GLU A 598 -3.88 -2.94 -42.64
CA GLU A 598 -2.95 -4.06 -42.45
C GLU A 598 -3.76 -5.34 -42.19
N ASP A 599 -3.88 -6.21 -43.21
CA ASP A 599 -4.43 -7.55 -43.02
C ASP A 599 -3.65 -8.30 -41.94
N SER A 600 -4.37 -9.01 -41.07
CA SER A 600 -3.87 -9.74 -39.90
C SER A 600 -3.04 -10.99 -40.26
N THR A 601 -2.03 -10.85 -41.12
CA THR A 601 -1.29 -11.97 -41.73
C THR A 601 -0.15 -12.50 -40.86
N ASN A 602 0.25 -11.81 -39.78
CA ASN A 602 1.47 -12.15 -39.02
C ASN A 602 1.28 -12.42 -37.51
N GLY A 603 0.05 -12.58 -37.02
CA GLY A 603 -0.20 -12.91 -35.60
C GLY A 603 0.20 -11.83 -34.58
N LYS A 604 0.75 -10.68 -35.02
CA LYS A 604 0.82 -9.45 -34.21
C LYS A 604 -0.51 -8.72 -34.35
N SER A 605 -1.26 -8.65 -33.26
CA SER A 605 -2.54 -7.93 -33.19
C SER A 605 -2.30 -6.45 -33.51
N ALA A 606 -3.02 -5.90 -34.49
CA ALA A 606 -3.10 -4.47 -34.71
C ALA A 606 -3.85 -3.84 -33.53
N ASP A 607 -3.12 -3.25 -32.56
CA ASP A 607 -3.71 -2.66 -31.36
C ASP A 607 -3.87 -1.13 -31.52
N PRO A 608 -5.10 -0.60 -31.69
CA PRO A 608 -5.36 0.83 -31.87
C PRO A 608 -5.31 1.64 -30.56
N THR A 609 -5.15 1.00 -29.40
CA THR A 609 -5.34 1.59 -28.06
C THR A 609 -4.59 2.90 -27.85
N VAL A 610 -3.31 2.95 -28.23
CA VAL A 610 -2.45 4.13 -28.01
C VAL A 610 -3.01 5.35 -28.75
N TRP A 611 -3.44 5.20 -30.00
CA TRP A 611 -3.98 6.32 -30.78
C TRP A 611 -5.38 6.71 -30.33
N LEU A 612 -6.20 5.76 -29.88
CA LEU A 612 -7.51 6.03 -29.26
C LEU A 612 -7.36 6.85 -27.97
N ASP A 613 -6.42 6.47 -27.09
CA ASP A 613 -6.14 7.19 -25.84
C ASP A 613 -5.58 8.59 -26.10
N ARG A 614 -4.76 8.75 -27.15
CA ARG A 614 -4.28 10.06 -27.60
C ARG A 614 -5.41 10.95 -28.11
N LEU A 615 -6.29 10.46 -28.98
CA LEU A 615 -7.47 11.20 -29.43
C LEU A 615 -8.38 11.57 -28.23
N ALA A 616 -8.59 10.63 -27.32
CA ALA A 616 -9.38 10.84 -26.11
C ALA A 616 -8.85 12.00 -25.25
N VAL A 617 -7.53 12.09 -25.04
CA VAL A 617 -6.94 13.15 -24.20
C VAL A 617 -7.02 14.53 -24.85
N ILE A 618 -6.91 14.59 -26.19
CA ILE A 618 -7.04 15.82 -26.97
C ILE A 618 -8.44 16.40 -26.76
N PHE A 619 -9.49 15.62 -27.06
CA PHE A 619 -10.88 16.08 -26.87
C PHE A 619 -11.20 16.42 -25.43
N ARG A 620 -10.66 15.66 -24.47
CA ARG A 620 -10.91 15.92 -23.04
C ARG A 620 -10.47 17.31 -22.59
N HIS A 621 -9.40 17.85 -23.17
CA HIS A 621 -8.76 19.08 -22.68
C HIS A 621 -8.84 20.26 -23.66
N THR A 622 -9.29 20.07 -24.90
CA THR A 622 -9.62 21.17 -25.80
C THR A 622 -11.01 21.72 -25.47
N ASN A 623 -11.08 22.57 -24.43
CA ASN A 623 -12.31 23.20 -23.95
C ASN A 623 -12.22 24.72 -24.13
N PRO A 624 -12.40 25.26 -25.35
CA PRO A 624 -12.34 26.69 -25.60
C PRO A 624 -13.56 27.43 -25.04
N ILE A 625 -13.39 28.72 -24.76
CA ILE A 625 -14.51 29.60 -24.43
C ILE A 625 -15.21 29.98 -25.73
N VAL A 626 -16.43 29.47 -25.95
CA VAL A 626 -17.24 29.76 -27.13
C VAL A 626 -18.40 30.67 -26.72
N GLU A 627 -18.50 31.85 -27.34
CA GLU A 627 -19.58 32.81 -27.06
C GLU A 627 -20.90 32.36 -27.73
N ASN A 628 -22.03 32.88 -27.21
CA ASN A 628 -23.36 32.53 -27.69
C ASN A 628 -23.51 32.79 -29.21
N GLY A 629 -23.82 31.74 -29.97
CA GLY A 629 -24.09 31.81 -31.41
C GLY A 629 -22.89 31.48 -32.31
N GLN A 630 -21.70 31.25 -31.76
CA GLN A 630 -20.56 30.76 -32.52
C GLN A 630 -20.56 29.23 -32.62
N THR A 631 -20.07 28.70 -33.73
CA THR A 631 -19.91 27.24 -33.92
C THR A 631 -18.73 26.75 -33.10
N HIS A 632 -18.89 25.62 -32.41
CA HIS A 632 -17.81 25.03 -31.62
C HIS A 632 -16.67 24.55 -32.54
N PRO A 633 -15.41 24.94 -32.31
CA PRO A 633 -14.31 24.65 -33.24
C PRO A 633 -14.02 23.14 -33.38
N CYS A 634 -14.31 22.35 -32.34
CA CYS A 634 -14.13 20.89 -32.37
C CYS A 634 -15.24 20.14 -33.13
N GLN A 635 -16.37 20.77 -33.42
CA GLN A 635 -17.52 20.10 -34.05
C GLN A 635 -17.16 19.54 -35.42
N LYS A 636 -16.51 20.35 -36.27
CA LYS A 636 -16.07 19.94 -37.61
C LYS A 636 -15.06 18.78 -37.54
N VAL A 637 -14.10 18.88 -36.63
CA VAL A 637 -13.03 17.89 -36.49
C VAL A 637 -13.58 16.54 -36.03
N ILE A 638 -14.56 16.51 -35.13
CA ILE A 638 -15.17 15.24 -34.68
C ILE A 638 -15.96 14.57 -35.81
N GLN A 639 -16.62 15.35 -36.69
CA GLN A 639 -17.28 14.78 -37.88
C GLN A 639 -16.27 14.13 -38.84
N GLU A 640 -15.06 14.70 -38.97
CA GLU A 640 -13.98 14.14 -39.79
C GLU A 640 -13.36 12.87 -39.18
N ILE A 641 -13.36 12.76 -37.85
CA ILE A 641 -12.75 11.64 -37.10
C ILE A 641 -13.72 10.48 -36.88
N TRP A 642 -15.03 10.75 -36.84
CA TRP A 642 -16.07 9.74 -36.60
C TRP A 642 -15.93 8.48 -37.48
N PRO A 643 -15.73 8.57 -38.81
CA PRO A 643 -15.67 7.38 -39.67
C PRO A 643 -14.59 6.38 -39.24
N VAL A 644 -13.38 6.86 -38.91
CA VAL A 644 -12.28 5.97 -38.51
C VAL A 644 -12.53 5.35 -37.13
N LEU A 645 -13.13 6.09 -36.20
CA LEU A 645 -13.49 5.55 -34.87
C LEU A 645 -14.57 4.47 -34.99
N SER A 646 -15.58 4.70 -35.83
CA SER A 646 -16.65 3.74 -36.10
C SER A 646 -16.10 2.46 -36.75
N GLU A 647 -15.22 2.59 -37.74
CA GLU A 647 -14.59 1.45 -38.41
C GLU A 647 -13.67 0.65 -37.47
N THR A 648 -12.89 1.35 -36.63
CA THR A 648 -12.07 0.74 -35.58
C THR A 648 -12.92 -0.04 -34.58
N LEU A 649 -14.01 0.55 -34.10
CA LEU A 649 -14.91 -0.12 -33.17
C LEU A 649 -15.54 -1.39 -33.78
N ASN A 650 -16.01 -1.33 -35.03
CA ASN A 650 -16.59 -2.49 -35.71
C ASN A 650 -15.56 -3.61 -35.93
N THR A 651 -14.34 -3.25 -36.34
CA THR A 651 -13.27 -4.22 -36.58
C THR A 651 -12.89 -4.97 -35.30
N HIS A 652 -12.88 -4.28 -34.16
CA HIS A 652 -12.50 -4.84 -32.87
C HIS A 652 -13.69 -5.12 -31.94
N GLN A 653 -14.90 -5.22 -32.47
CA GLN A 653 -16.14 -5.31 -31.68
C GLN A 653 -16.22 -6.49 -30.69
N ALA A 654 -15.42 -7.53 -30.88
CA ALA A 654 -15.33 -8.68 -29.97
C ALA A 654 -14.36 -8.46 -28.78
N ASP A 655 -13.41 -7.53 -28.88
CA ASP A 655 -12.41 -7.25 -27.84
C ASP A 655 -12.91 -6.16 -26.88
N ASN A 656 -13.35 -6.57 -25.69
CA ASN A 656 -13.86 -5.65 -24.67
C ASN A 656 -12.87 -4.52 -24.32
N ARG A 657 -11.56 -4.80 -24.28
CA ARG A 657 -10.55 -3.80 -23.91
C ARG A 657 -10.46 -2.70 -24.97
N ILE A 658 -10.47 -3.06 -26.25
CA ILE A 658 -10.41 -2.07 -27.34
C ILE A 658 -11.71 -1.28 -27.43
N VAL A 659 -12.86 -1.95 -27.33
CA VAL A 659 -14.18 -1.29 -27.35
C VAL A 659 -14.31 -0.28 -26.20
N GLU A 660 -13.83 -0.61 -24.99
CA GLU A 660 -13.77 0.33 -23.86
C GLU A 660 -13.01 1.61 -24.22
N ARG A 661 -11.86 1.49 -24.91
CA ARG A 661 -11.05 2.65 -25.33
C ARG A 661 -11.72 3.46 -26.44
N CYS A 662 -12.38 2.80 -27.40
CA CYS A 662 -13.21 3.49 -28.39
C CYS A 662 -14.34 4.29 -27.71
N CYS A 663 -15.10 3.67 -26.81
CA CYS A 663 -16.16 4.33 -26.05
C CYS A 663 -15.63 5.48 -25.19
N ARG A 664 -14.46 5.33 -24.56
CA ARG A 664 -13.80 6.41 -23.81
C ARG A 664 -13.42 7.59 -24.70
N CYS A 665 -12.90 7.35 -25.91
CA CYS A 665 -12.60 8.41 -26.87
C CYS A 665 -13.88 9.13 -27.31
N LEU A 666 -14.92 8.37 -27.68
CA LEU A 666 -16.22 8.92 -28.07
C LEU A 666 -16.89 9.72 -26.96
N ARG A 667 -16.79 9.27 -25.71
CA ARG A 667 -17.26 10.01 -24.54
C ARG A 667 -16.66 11.41 -24.48
N PHE A 668 -15.33 11.53 -24.60
CA PHE A 668 -14.69 12.83 -24.55
C PHE A 668 -14.96 13.67 -25.79
N ALA A 669 -15.11 13.06 -26.96
CA ALA A 669 -15.53 13.77 -28.17
C ALA A 669 -16.93 14.40 -28.00
N VAL A 670 -17.91 13.64 -27.50
CA VAL A 670 -19.27 14.12 -27.24
C VAL A 670 -19.26 15.22 -26.17
N ARG A 671 -18.57 15.01 -25.04
CA ARG A 671 -18.46 16.01 -23.95
C ARG A 671 -17.78 17.31 -24.39
N CYS A 672 -16.80 17.23 -25.29
CA CYS A 672 -16.08 18.40 -25.80
C CYS A 672 -17.00 19.35 -26.58
N VAL A 673 -17.92 18.82 -27.38
CA VAL A 673 -18.83 19.62 -28.23
C VAL A 673 -20.19 19.84 -27.58
N GLY A 674 -20.59 18.97 -26.65
CA GLY A 674 -21.95 18.90 -26.12
C GLY A 674 -22.98 18.73 -27.24
N LYS A 675 -24.05 19.53 -27.17
CA LYS A 675 -25.19 19.50 -28.10
C LYS A 675 -24.84 19.70 -29.57
N GLY A 676 -23.72 20.36 -29.88
CA GLY A 676 -23.28 20.56 -31.26
C GLY A 676 -22.92 19.27 -32.00
N SER A 677 -22.75 18.14 -31.29
CA SER A 677 -22.41 16.84 -31.88
C SER A 677 -23.62 16.00 -32.30
N ALA A 678 -24.82 16.59 -32.33
CA ALA A 678 -26.09 15.91 -32.63
C ALA A 678 -26.09 15.09 -33.94
N SER A 679 -25.31 15.50 -34.94
CA SER A 679 -25.16 14.75 -36.20
C SER A 679 -24.61 13.34 -36.03
N LEU A 680 -23.93 13.06 -34.90
CA LEU A 680 -23.34 11.76 -34.59
C LEU A 680 -24.27 10.85 -33.79
N LEU A 681 -25.34 11.38 -33.22
CA LEU A 681 -26.21 10.64 -32.30
C LEU A 681 -26.82 9.41 -32.97
N GLN A 682 -27.45 9.59 -34.13
CA GLN A 682 -28.07 8.49 -34.88
C GLN A 682 -27.09 7.39 -35.32
N PRO A 683 -25.97 7.70 -36.03
CA PRO A 683 -25.03 6.64 -36.44
C PRO A 683 -24.35 5.96 -35.24
N LEU A 684 -24.05 6.70 -34.17
CA LEU A 684 -23.45 6.14 -32.96
C LEU A 684 -24.41 5.21 -32.23
N VAL A 685 -25.64 5.64 -31.93
CA VAL A 685 -26.64 4.80 -31.24
C VAL A 685 -26.94 3.54 -32.04
N THR A 686 -27.09 3.66 -33.36
CA THR A 686 -27.33 2.50 -34.24
C THR A 686 -26.21 1.48 -34.13
N GLN A 687 -24.95 1.94 -34.17
CA GLN A 687 -23.78 1.08 -34.03
C GLN A 687 -23.71 0.46 -32.63
N MET A 688 -23.91 1.24 -31.57
CA MET A 688 -23.89 0.76 -30.18
C MET A 688 -24.90 -0.36 -29.97
N VAL A 689 -26.14 -0.16 -30.42
CA VAL A 689 -27.22 -1.15 -30.30
C VAL A 689 -26.89 -2.43 -31.07
N SER A 690 -26.43 -2.30 -32.32
CA SER A 690 -26.08 -3.45 -33.15
C SER A 690 -24.94 -4.27 -32.57
N VAL A 691 -23.90 -3.63 -32.03
CA VAL A 691 -22.77 -4.35 -31.44
C VAL A 691 -23.17 -4.96 -30.11
N TYR A 692 -23.91 -4.23 -29.26
CA TYR A 692 -24.32 -4.69 -27.93
C TYR A 692 -25.20 -5.96 -27.98
N GLN A 693 -26.03 -6.10 -29.02
CA GLN A 693 -26.86 -7.30 -29.24
C GLN A 693 -26.03 -8.58 -29.43
N VAL A 694 -24.81 -8.48 -29.96
CA VAL A 694 -23.92 -9.62 -30.19
C VAL A 694 -22.88 -9.73 -29.07
N TYR A 695 -22.31 -8.60 -28.66
CA TYR A 695 -21.28 -8.48 -27.64
C TYR A 695 -21.73 -7.47 -26.57
N PRO A 696 -22.27 -7.93 -25.43
CA PRO A 696 -22.88 -7.07 -24.42
C PRO A 696 -21.83 -6.37 -23.54
N HIS A 697 -20.95 -5.56 -24.15
CA HIS A 697 -19.95 -4.77 -23.46
C HIS A 697 -20.64 -3.67 -22.63
N SER A 698 -20.40 -3.66 -21.32
CA SER A 698 -21.07 -2.72 -20.40
C SER A 698 -20.74 -1.25 -20.67
N CYS A 699 -19.60 -0.96 -21.33
CA CYS A 699 -19.20 0.38 -21.71
C CYS A 699 -20.17 1.07 -22.69
N PHE A 700 -20.99 0.32 -23.42
CA PHE A 700 -22.07 0.88 -24.24
C PHE A 700 -23.21 1.44 -23.40
N LEU A 701 -23.54 0.80 -22.27
CA LEU A 701 -24.54 1.34 -21.33
C LEU A 701 -24.02 2.65 -20.72
N TYR A 702 -22.73 2.71 -20.39
CA TYR A 702 -22.10 3.95 -19.90
C TYR A 702 -22.05 5.03 -20.99
N LEU A 703 -21.64 4.72 -22.22
CA LEU A 703 -21.68 5.69 -23.31
C LEU A 703 -23.11 6.17 -23.58
N GLY A 704 -24.10 5.28 -23.46
CA GLY A 704 -25.52 5.62 -23.53
C GLY A 704 -25.94 6.62 -22.46
N SER A 705 -25.49 6.47 -21.21
CA SER A 705 -25.78 7.44 -20.14
C SER A 705 -25.17 8.81 -20.42
N ILE A 706 -24.00 8.88 -21.08
CA ILE A 706 -23.40 10.15 -21.54
C ILE A 706 -24.28 10.81 -22.60
N LEU A 707 -24.81 10.05 -23.57
CA LEU A 707 -25.72 10.59 -24.58
C LEU A 707 -27.03 11.08 -23.95
N VAL A 708 -27.58 10.36 -22.98
CA VAL A 708 -28.77 10.78 -22.23
C VAL A 708 -28.52 12.07 -21.43
N ASP A 709 -27.36 12.18 -20.79
CA ASP A 709 -26.99 13.38 -20.01
C ASP A 709 -26.86 14.63 -20.90
N GLU A 710 -26.26 14.49 -22.09
CA GLU A 710 -26.06 15.62 -23.02
C GLU A 710 -27.33 15.98 -23.82
N TYR A 711 -28.13 14.98 -24.23
CA TYR A 711 -29.24 15.17 -25.18
C TYR A 711 -30.63 14.91 -24.61
N GLY A 712 -30.77 14.40 -23.38
CA GLY A 712 -32.07 14.02 -22.80
C GLY A 712 -33.05 15.18 -22.62
N MET A 713 -32.54 16.41 -22.54
CA MET A 713 -33.35 17.63 -22.50
C MET A 713 -33.93 18.01 -23.88
N GLU A 714 -33.40 17.49 -24.98
CA GLU A 714 -33.88 17.75 -26.34
C GLU A 714 -34.99 16.77 -26.70
N GLU A 715 -36.22 17.28 -26.86
CA GLU A 715 -37.39 16.44 -27.16
C GLU A 715 -37.22 15.58 -28.41
N GLY A 716 -36.50 16.10 -29.42
CA GLY A 716 -36.21 15.35 -30.66
C GLY A 716 -35.29 14.15 -30.50
N CYS A 717 -34.55 14.05 -29.38
CA CYS A 717 -33.58 12.98 -29.12
C CYS A 717 -34.12 11.92 -28.15
N ARG A 718 -35.18 12.22 -27.39
CA ARG A 718 -35.72 11.34 -26.33
C ARG A 718 -36.15 9.97 -26.83
N GLN A 719 -36.83 9.89 -27.98
CA GLN A 719 -37.30 8.60 -28.51
C GLN A 719 -36.13 7.66 -28.85
N GLY A 720 -35.12 8.14 -29.57
CA GLY A 720 -33.96 7.31 -29.92
C GLY A 720 -33.13 6.87 -28.71
N LEU A 721 -33.08 7.70 -27.65
CA LEU A 721 -32.43 7.34 -26.38
C LEU A 721 -33.23 6.29 -25.59
N LEU A 722 -34.57 6.34 -25.64
CA LEU A 722 -35.45 5.32 -25.05
C LEU A 722 -35.32 3.98 -25.77
N ASP A 723 -35.27 4.00 -27.11
CA ASP A 723 -35.11 2.79 -27.92
C ASP A 723 -33.77 2.09 -27.60
N MET A 724 -32.69 2.85 -27.40
CA MET A 724 -31.39 2.34 -26.95
C MET A 724 -31.48 1.64 -25.58
N LEU A 725 -32.22 2.22 -24.62
CA LEU A 725 -32.39 1.65 -23.28
C LEU A 725 -33.18 0.34 -23.30
N GLN A 726 -34.20 0.24 -24.15
CA GLN A 726 -35.05 -0.94 -24.29
C GLN A 726 -34.29 -2.15 -24.85
N VAL A 727 -33.26 -1.94 -25.66
CA VAL A 727 -32.39 -3.04 -26.14
C VAL A 727 -31.39 -3.50 -25.06
N GLY A 728 -31.04 -2.62 -24.11
CA GLY A 728 -30.13 -2.93 -23.01
C GLY A 728 -30.78 -3.62 -21.80
N THR A 729 -32.10 -3.74 -21.77
CA THR A 729 -32.85 -4.41 -20.70
C THR A 729 -33.36 -5.77 -21.20
N PRO A 730 -33.00 -6.90 -20.55
CA PRO A 730 -33.66 -8.16 -20.83
C PRO A 730 -35.15 -7.99 -20.54
N VAL A 731 -35.99 -8.29 -21.53
CA VAL A 731 -37.46 -8.15 -21.47
C VAL A 731 -38.10 -9.04 -20.38
N ASP A 732 -37.32 -9.89 -19.70
CA ASP A 732 -37.78 -10.80 -18.65
C ASP A 732 -37.76 -10.21 -17.20
N GLN A 733 -37.48 -8.91 -17.01
CA GLN A 733 -37.50 -8.27 -15.67
C GLN A 733 -38.21 -6.90 -15.62
N LEU A 734 -39.23 -6.66 -16.45
CA LEU A 734 -40.17 -5.54 -16.29
C LEU A 734 -41.55 -6.00 -15.84
#